data_AF-A0A250XP44-F1
#
_entry.id   AF-A0A250XP44-F1
#
_cell.length_a   1.000
_cell.length_b   1.000
_cell.length_c   1.000
_cell.angle_alpha   90.00
_cell.angle_beta   90.00
_cell.angle_gamma   90.00
#
_symmetry.space_group_name_H-M   'P 1'
#
loop_
_entity.id
_entity.type
_entity.pdbx_description
1 polymer ?
#
loop_
_entity_poly.entity_id
_entity_poly.type
_entity_poly.pdbx_seq_one_letter_code
_entity_poly.pdbx_strand_id
1 'polypeptide(L)'
;MGNFFLGLSVAILSQALLPKQAYSTLQPVHVAFLTDCTMYSDWMSLGMIFSFKMSGQPGKVTRVMCCSEAEMAQYPKIMLEEVETHIAPSFSIHPVTGDHYAAYNKPEAVIDWMEHVTPEEEYVLVLDSDMILRRPFLVEVMKPMPKMAVGARYTYMIGVNNELALRHVPEVLPRNDTLAGPEGRRGDQVGGFFFVHRDDLKRMSKLWMKYTEDVRADDMAYKYSGDVYAIHPGDKPWISEMYGYAFGASKADLWHKWDTFSMIYPGYEPKAAPKLMHYGLFFEANGYKFDKHWHFDFNVTKCPPWDLKDINHRREGLFAHVPSVSSLHKQGRITEYYRDVLALETVATMNAAFCDFHVRRCSPSQQLLDECKIALSRYDEMAAETRKIEKELECLDFEKRCAEWSAVGECESNRGFMEETCRKSCGLCSTNVKVDPKDLAPPSSDLRKNLEALEKKLVDGVEKGAPTLPPEAKKNTTAPDTTHKNGTTPDVKQENGTAPVTTHKNGSAPDVKQENGTAPVTTHKNGSAPDVKQENGTAPVTTHKNGTAPDVKQENGTAPVTTHKNSLGPVTTHKNGTAPVTTQEDITSTVETLSSVVSLSPPPVPPPSPLQASEHAVLSTKSRKDLLVHCYRLPLSLKEVKRCVSDAGKGLEYKENLIANEDEIHDKPKEDVATHDAEDLTLSNLAVVIPAESPETDVEERKLLSGPKPAGSVPTWALSLSALALMAVLIMTVPRLMRFRRRPKPGHRTQ
;
A
#
# COMPACT_ATOMS: atom_id res chain seq x y z
N MET A 1 -50.40 19.68 -59.32
CA MET A 1 -49.05 19.11 -59.13
C MET A 1 -48.41 19.87 -57.97
N GLY A 2 -47.92 19.28 -56.89
CA GLY A 2 -47.98 17.89 -56.42
C GLY A 2 -47.85 17.86 -54.89
N ASN A 3 -48.25 16.78 -54.22
CA ASN A 3 -48.54 16.77 -52.78
C ASN A 3 -47.35 17.10 -51.86
N PHE A 4 -47.60 17.93 -50.85
CA PHE A 4 -46.95 17.80 -49.53
C PHE A 4 -47.40 16.48 -48.91
N PHE A 5 -46.49 15.57 -48.54
CA PHE A 5 -46.77 14.52 -47.54
C PHE A 5 -45.51 13.99 -46.85
N LEU A 6 -45.71 13.55 -45.60
CA LEU A 6 -44.80 12.98 -44.60
C LEU A 6 -43.50 12.29 -45.07
N GLY A 7 -42.43 12.44 -44.28
CA GLY A 7 -41.30 11.49 -44.31
C GLY A 7 -40.00 11.92 -43.63
N LEU A 8 -39.97 12.05 -42.29
CA LEU A 8 -38.71 11.88 -41.54
C LEU A 8 -38.94 11.08 -40.26
N SER A 9 -38.09 10.09 -40.02
CA SER A 9 -38.36 8.98 -39.11
C SER A 9 -37.78 9.17 -37.71
N VAL A 10 -38.42 8.48 -36.75
CA VAL A 10 -37.84 7.87 -35.53
C VAL A 10 -36.49 8.39 -35.07
N ALA A 11 -36.46 9.06 -33.92
CA ALA A 11 -35.22 9.33 -33.19
C ALA A 11 -34.57 8.03 -32.71
N ILE A 12 -33.58 7.53 -33.46
CA ILE A 12 -32.72 6.42 -33.04
C ILE A 12 -31.64 6.96 -32.11
N LEU A 13 -31.42 6.28 -30.98
CA LEU A 13 -30.32 6.57 -30.05
C LEU A 13 -28.98 6.36 -30.76
N SER A 14 -28.34 7.43 -31.23
CA SER A 14 -26.93 7.38 -31.62
C SER A 14 -26.08 7.43 -30.36
N GLN A 15 -25.35 6.34 -30.09
CA GLN A 15 -24.51 6.20 -28.91
C GLN A 15 -23.37 7.24 -28.89
N ALA A 16 -22.99 7.69 -27.71
CA ALA A 16 -22.01 8.77 -27.53
C ALA A 16 -20.56 8.30 -27.76
N LEU A 17 -20.14 8.22 -29.02
CA LEU A 17 -18.73 8.14 -29.40
C LEU A 17 -18.09 9.53 -29.32
N LEU A 18 -17.47 9.84 -28.18
CA LEU A 18 -16.42 10.88 -28.15
C LEU A 18 -15.16 10.34 -28.83
N PRO A 19 -14.37 11.19 -29.50
CA PRO A 19 -13.37 10.72 -30.46
C PRO A 19 -12.11 10.18 -29.79
N LYS A 20 -11.53 9.10 -30.36
CA LYS A 20 -10.18 8.55 -30.01
C LYS A 20 -9.00 9.52 -30.25
N GLN A 21 -9.29 10.80 -30.51
CA GLN A 21 -8.39 11.75 -31.16
C GLN A 21 -7.65 12.67 -30.16
N ALA A 22 -8.09 12.72 -28.90
CA ALA A 22 -7.35 13.39 -27.82
C ALA A 22 -6.14 12.58 -27.34
N TYR A 23 -6.26 11.25 -27.29
CA TYR A 23 -5.15 10.36 -26.91
C TYR A 23 -4.07 10.24 -27.98
N SER A 24 -4.35 10.58 -29.25
CA SER A 24 -3.35 10.50 -30.34
C SER A 24 -2.31 11.63 -30.34
N THR A 25 -2.32 12.54 -29.35
CA THR A 25 -1.37 13.65 -29.24
C THR A 25 -0.51 13.63 -27.98
N LEU A 26 -0.68 12.64 -27.09
CA LEU A 26 0.17 12.47 -25.90
C LEU A 26 1.37 11.60 -26.25
N GLN A 27 2.57 11.99 -25.79
CA GLN A 27 3.75 11.14 -25.89
C GLN A 27 3.61 9.95 -24.91
N PRO A 28 3.80 8.69 -25.37
CA PRO A 28 3.87 7.53 -24.48
C PRO A 28 5.15 7.58 -23.63
N VAL A 29 5.06 7.04 -22.42
CA VAL A 29 6.17 6.96 -21.45
C VAL A 29 6.38 5.51 -21.07
N HIS A 30 7.61 5.02 -21.14
CA HIS A 30 7.92 3.67 -20.67
C HIS A 30 8.01 3.66 -19.14
N VAL A 31 7.14 2.92 -18.46
CA VAL A 31 7.26 2.73 -17.00
C VAL A 31 8.17 1.54 -16.72
N ALA A 32 9.26 1.76 -16.01
CA ALA A 32 10.15 0.70 -15.53
C ALA A 32 10.07 0.66 -14.00
N PHE A 33 9.64 -0.46 -13.43
CA PHE A 33 9.63 -0.64 -11.97
C PHE A 33 10.57 -1.75 -11.54
N LEU A 34 11.33 -1.48 -10.48
CA LEU A 34 12.52 -2.26 -10.13
C LEU A 34 12.22 -3.19 -8.94
N THR A 35 12.49 -4.49 -9.10
CA THR A 35 12.15 -5.54 -8.13
C THR A 35 13.28 -6.55 -7.94
N ASP A 36 13.12 -7.44 -6.96
CA ASP A 36 13.94 -8.66 -6.81
C ASP A 36 13.08 -9.93 -7.02
N CYS A 37 13.72 -11.09 -7.03
CA CYS A 37 13.09 -12.41 -7.21
C CYS A 37 12.32 -12.93 -5.95
N THR A 38 11.81 -12.06 -5.07
CA THR A 38 11.19 -12.47 -3.80
C THR A 38 9.66 -12.39 -3.79
N MET A 39 9.01 -13.17 -2.92
CA MET A 39 7.57 -13.09 -2.64
C MET A 39 7.13 -11.71 -2.09
N TYR A 40 8.05 -10.97 -1.48
CA TYR A 40 7.85 -9.59 -1.05
C TYR A 40 7.71 -8.65 -2.27
N SER A 41 8.56 -8.83 -3.28
CA SER A 41 8.41 -8.16 -4.58
C SER A 41 7.19 -8.61 -5.39
N ASP A 42 6.70 -9.84 -5.21
CA ASP A 42 5.55 -10.36 -5.97
C ASP A 42 4.26 -9.59 -5.70
N TRP A 43 3.91 -9.33 -4.43
CA TRP A 43 2.69 -8.59 -4.11
C TRP A 43 2.80 -7.11 -4.48
N MET A 44 3.97 -6.50 -4.30
CA MET A 44 4.27 -5.16 -4.79
C MET A 44 4.14 -5.06 -6.33
N SER A 45 4.61 -6.09 -7.05
CA SER A 45 4.46 -6.19 -8.52
C SER A 45 2.99 -6.16 -8.95
N LEU A 46 2.11 -6.95 -8.31
CA LEU A 46 0.68 -6.93 -8.66
C LEU A 46 0.05 -5.56 -8.42
N GLY A 47 0.40 -4.89 -7.31
CA GLY A 47 -0.03 -3.52 -7.02
C GLY A 47 0.37 -2.54 -8.12
N MET A 48 1.63 -2.56 -8.55
CA MET A 48 2.12 -1.72 -9.64
C MET A 48 1.43 -2.04 -10.98
N ILE A 49 1.36 -3.32 -11.37
CA ILE A 49 0.78 -3.76 -12.66
C ILE A 49 -0.72 -3.41 -12.75
N PHE A 50 -1.46 -3.57 -11.66
CA PHE A 50 -2.86 -3.16 -11.58
C PHE A 50 -2.97 -1.63 -11.64
N SER A 51 -2.29 -0.91 -10.74
CA SER A 51 -2.38 0.55 -10.65
C SER A 51 -1.92 1.28 -11.92
N PHE A 52 -0.91 0.79 -12.64
CA PHE A 52 -0.55 1.25 -13.99
C PHE A 52 -1.77 1.22 -14.92
N LYS A 53 -2.43 0.05 -15.05
CA LYS A 53 -3.65 -0.12 -15.86
C LYS A 53 -4.78 0.80 -15.37
N MET A 54 -4.95 0.93 -14.05
CA MET A 54 -6.02 1.77 -13.48
C MET A 54 -5.77 3.27 -13.67
N SER A 55 -4.51 3.71 -13.71
CA SER A 55 -4.14 5.12 -13.84
C SER A 55 -4.34 5.72 -15.23
N GLY A 56 -4.52 4.89 -16.27
CA GLY A 56 -4.60 5.33 -17.66
C GLY A 56 -3.27 5.84 -18.24
N GLN A 57 -2.13 5.41 -17.68
CA GLN A 57 -0.78 5.76 -18.17
C GLN A 57 -0.57 5.35 -19.64
N PRO A 58 -0.27 6.29 -20.55
CA PRO A 58 0.12 5.95 -21.93
C PRO A 58 1.57 5.45 -22.00
N GLY A 59 1.77 4.36 -22.75
CA GLY A 59 3.06 3.70 -22.98
C GLY A 59 3.07 2.24 -22.53
N LYS A 60 4.24 1.61 -22.50
CA LYS A 60 4.46 0.27 -21.95
C LYS A 60 4.80 0.31 -20.46
N VAL A 61 4.69 -0.84 -19.81
CA VAL A 61 5.25 -1.09 -18.46
C VAL A 61 6.09 -2.37 -18.48
N THR A 62 7.30 -2.26 -17.95
CA THR A 62 8.24 -3.38 -17.78
C THR A 62 8.62 -3.49 -16.31
N ARG A 63 8.60 -4.72 -15.77
CA ARG A 63 9.26 -5.04 -14.51
C ARG A 63 10.72 -5.37 -14.78
N VAL A 64 11.65 -4.79 -14.05
CA VAL A 64 13.07 -5.16 -14.13
C VAL A 64 13.44 -5.84 -12.81
N MET A 65 13.75 -7.13 -12.88
CA MET A 65 13.81 -8.01 -11.72
C MET A 65 15.21 -8.60 -11.55
N CYS A 66 15.89 -8.23 -10.47
CA CYS A 66 17.20 -8.77 -10.11
C CYS A 66 17.06 -10.14 -9.42
N CYS A 67 17.74 -11.16 -9.96
CA CYS A 67 17.67 -12.54 -9.50
C CYS A 67 19.04 -13.22 -9.51
N SER A 68 19.34 -14.04 -8.49
CA SER A 68 20.35 -15.09 -8.63
C SER A 68 19.79 -16.27 -9.43
N GLU A 69 20.68 -17.09 -10.00
CA GLU A 69 20.28 -18.33 -10.70
C GLU A 69 19.45 -19.27 -9.83
N ALA A 70 19.78 -19.34 -8.53
CA ALA A 70 19.13 -20.22 -7.56
C ALA A 70 17.70 -19.77 -7.21
N GLU A 71 17.45 -18.46 -7.15
CA GLU A 71 16.11 -17.90 -6.98
C GLU A 71 15.29 -18.07 -8.28
N MET A 72 15.88 -17.70 -9.43
CA MET A 72 15.20 -17.79 -10.73
C MET A 72 14.81 -19.22 -11.12
N ALA A 73 15.60 -20.23 -10.70
CA ALA A 73 15.25 -21.64 -10.86
C ALA A 73 14.01 -22.09 -10.07
N GLN A 74 13.63 -21.34 -9.03
CA GLN A 74 12.50 -21.64 -8.14
C GLN A 74 11.33 -20.64 -8.28
N TYR A 75 11.57 -19.49 -8.91
CA TYR A 75 10.63 -18.38 -9.02
C TYR A 75 9.32 -18.79 -9.73
N PRO A 76 8.14 -18.42 -9.19
CA PRO A 76 6.85 -18.90 -9.69
C PRO A 76 6.52 -18.29 -11.07
N LYS A 77 6.66 -19.10 -12.13
CA LYS A 77 6.44 -18.68 -13.54
C LYS A 77 5.13 -17.93 -13.81
N ILE A 78 4.10 -18.24 -13.03
CA ILE A 78 2.79 -17.57 -13.02
C ILE A 78 2.88 -16.03 -12.84
N MET A 79 3.93 -15.54 -12.21
CA MET A 79 4.22 -14.11 -11.99
C MET A 79 4.98 -13.47 -13.15
N LEU A 80 5.64 -14.26 -14.01
CA LEU A 80 6.28 -13.77 -15.25
C LEU A 80 5.24 -13.49 -16.35
N GLU A 81 4.03 -14.05 -16.21
CA GLU A 81 2.92 -13.88 -17.15
C GLU A 81 2.15 -12.55 -16.97
N GLU A 82 2.33 -11.86 -15.84
CA GLU A 82 1.51 -10.67 -15.49
C GLU A 82 1.94 -9.38 -16.20
N VAL A 83 3.22 -9.27 -16.55
CA VAL A 83 3.83 -8.10 -17.19
C VAL A 83 5.12 -8.51 -17.91
N GLU A 84 5.48 -7.78 -18.95
CA GLU A 84 6.81 -7.86 -19.57
C GLU A 84 7.88 -7.71 -18.46
N THR A 85 8.70 -8.74 -18.28
CA THR A 85 9.67 -8.84 -17.18
C THR A 85 11.05 -9.04 -17.75
N HIS A 86 11.92 -8.06 -17.58
CA HIS A 86 13.35 -8.19 -17.80
C HIS A 86 14.00 -8.82 -16.56
N ILE A 87 14.86 -9.81 -16.75
CA ILE A 87 15.56 -10.51 -15.66
C ILE A 87 17.02 -10.08 -15.70
N ALA A 88 17.46 -9.37 -14.66
CA ALA A 88 18.83 -8.93 -14.46
C ALA A 88 19.54 -9.82 -13.41
N PRO A 89 20.88 -9.90 -13.40
CA PRO A 89 21.59 -10.55 -12.30
C PRO A 89 21.33 -9.83 -10.97
N SER A 90 21.34 -10.57 -9.86
CA SER A 90 21.33 -9.98 -8.52
C SER A 90 22.73 -9.55 -8.10
N PHE A 91 22.86 -8.29 -7.69
CA PHE A 91 24.08 -7.67 -7.13
C PHE A 91 23.93 -7.39 -5.62
N SER A 92 22.88 -7.92 -4.97
CA SER A 92 22.59 -7.68 -3.55
C SER A 92 23.73 -8.08 -2.61
N ILE A 93 24.63 -8.97 -3.06
CA ILE A 93 25.95 -9.22 -2.47
C ILE A 93 27.00 -8.78 -3.50
N HIS A 94 27.77 -7.75 -3.18
CA HIS A 94 28.81 -7.23 -4.07
C HIS A 94 29.93 -8.28 -4.29
N PRO A 95 30.25 -8.67 -5.55
CA PRO A 95 31.06 -9.86 -5.84
C PRO A 95 32.53 -9.80 -5.39
N VAL A 96 33.12 -8.60 -5.25
CA VAL A 96 34.53 -8.44 -4.83
C VAL A 96 34.66 -8.23 -3.32
N THR A 97 33.76 -7.45 -2.72
CA THR A 97 33.87 -7.04 -1.30
C THR A 97 33.05 -7.91 -0.34
N GLY A 98 32.06 -8.66 -0.86
CA GLY A 98 31.09 -9.40 -0.04
C GLY A 98 30.09 -8.52 0.69
N ASP A 99 30.01 -7.22 0.39
CA ASP A 99 29.06 -6.30 1.03
C ASP A 99 27.62 -6.66 0.64
N HIS A 100 26.82 -7.07 1.63
CA HIS A 100 25.41 -7.36 1.44
C HIS A 100 24.59 -6.07 1.60
N TYR A 101 24.09 -5.56 0.49
CA TYR A 101 23.35 -4.30 0.39
C TYR A 101 22.37 -4.39 -0.80
N ALA A 102 21.12 -4.76 -0.52
CA ALA A 102 20.12 -5.08 -1.54
C ALA A 102 19.88 -3.94 -2.55
N ALA A 103 20.10 -2.68 -2.17
CA ALA A 103 19.91 -1.54 -3.06
C ALA A 103 20.91 -1.48 -4.24
N TYR A 104 22.02 -2.24 -4.25
CA TYR A 104 22.85 -2.44 -5.45
C TYR A 104 22.04 -3.01 -6.65
N ASN A 105 20.97 -3.76 -6.39
CA ASN A 105 20.09 -4.25 -7.45
C ASN A 105 19.44 -3.11 -8.26
N LYS A 106 19.29 -1.91 -7.69
CA LYS A 106 18.60 -0.79 -8.35
C LYS A 106 19.41 -0.21 -9.52
N PRO A 107 20.70 0.18 -9.38
CA PRO A 107 21.53 0.50 -10.54
C PRO A 107 21.79 -0.72 -11.44
N GLU A 108 22.00 -1.94 -10.91
CA GLU A 108 22.28 -3.11 -11.76
C GLU A 108 21.12 -3.45 -12.70
N ALA A 109 19.88 -3.45 -12.19
CA ALA A 109 18.68 -3.62 -12.99
C ALA A 109 18.64 -2.62 -14.16
N VAL A 110 18.92 -1.35 -13.89
CA VAL A 110 18.91 -0.28 -14.90
C VAL A 110 20.10 -0.37 -15.85
N ILE A 111 21.26 -0.87 -15.42
CA ILE A 111 22.41 -1.14 -16.30
C ILE A 111 22.03 -2.26 -17.27
N ASP A 112 21.73 -3.46 -16.77
CA ASP A 112 21.51 -4.65 -17.59
C ASP A 112 20.33 -4.46 -18.55
N TRP A 113 19.20 -3.92 -18.06
CA TRP A 113 18.04 -3.60 -18.89
C TRP A 113 18.38 -2.59 -19.99
N MET A 114 19.12 -1.52 -19.70
CA MET A 114 19.47 -0.52 -20.71
C MET A 114 20.61 -0.98 -21.63
N GLU A 115 21.35 -2.06 -21.33
CA GLU A 115 22.29 -2.68 -22.28
C GLU A 115 21.58 -3.65 -23.24
N HIS A 116 20.67 -4.49 -22.73
CA HIS A 116 19.95 -5.49 -23.51
C HIS A 116 18.69 -4.97 -24.24
N VAL A 117 18.04 -3.95 -23.70
CA VAL A 117 16.81 -3.35 -24.23
C VAL A 117 17.05 -1.88 -24.61
N THR A 118 16.22 -1.35 -25.51
CA THR A 118 16.15 0.09 -25.78
C THR A 118 14.67 0.45 -25.91
N PRO A 119 14.08 1.17 -24.92
CA PRO A 119 12.67 1.56 -24.96
C PRO A 119 12.29 2.29 -26.24
N GLU A 120 11.12 1.99 -26.79
CA GLU A 120 10.57 2.64 -27.99
C GLU A 120 10.19 4.09 -27.69
N GLU A 121 9.65 4.33 -26.49
CA GLU A 121 9.34 5.63 -25.93
C GLU A 121 10.61 6.45 -25.66
N GLU A 122 10.57 7.77 -25.90
CA GLU A 122 11.71 8.66 -25.69
C GLU A 122 11.99 8.91 -24.19
N TYR A 123 10.95 8.84 -23.36
CA TYR A 123 11.04 9.06 -21.92
C TYR A 123 10.68 7.80 -21.13
N VAL A 124 11.42 7.58 -20.05
CA VAL A 124 11.25 6.51 -19.08
C VAL A 124 10.85 7.11 -17.74
N LEU A 125 9.88 6.51 -17.08
CA LEU A 125 9.56 6.73 -15.67
C LEU A 125 10.08 5.53 -14.88
N VAL A 126 11.17 5.73 -14.14
CA VAL A 126 11.71 4.71 -13.22
C VAL A 126 11.02 4.84 -11.87
N LEU A 127 10.50 3.74 -11.33
CA LEU A 127 9.77 3.64 -10.07
C LEU A 127 10.36 2.54 -9.16
N ASP A 128 10.30 2.76 -7.85
CA ASP A 128 10.52 1.70 -6.86
C ASP A 128 9.31 0.75 -6.76
N SER A 129 9.52 -0.45 -6.25
CA SER A 129 8.48 -1.49 -6.15
C SER A 129 7.35 -1.14 -5.18
N ASP A 130 7.67 -0.42 -4.09
CA ASP A 130 6.72 -0.01 -3.05
C ASP A 130 5.88 1.22 -3.44
N MET A 131 5.45 1.26 -4.71
CA MET A 131 4.67 2.36 -5.28
C MET A 131 3.42 1.89 -6.04
N ILE A 132 2.40 2.75 -6.12
CA ILE A 132 1.23 2.56 -7.01
C ILE A 132 0.87 3.86 -7.75
N LEU A 133 0.45 3.72 -9.00
CA LEU A 133 0.02 4.82 -9.86
C LEU A 133 -1.47 5.16 -9.66
N ARG A 134 -1.76 6.41 -9.34
CA ARG A 134 -3.11 6.99 -9.24
C ARG A 134 -3.51 7.82 -10.47
N ARG A 135 -2.53 8.37 -11.20
CA ARG A 135 -2.73 9.25 -12.37
C ARG A 135 -1.56 9.09 -13.36
N PRO A 136 -1.72 9.47 -14.64
CA PRO A 136 -0.65 9.39 -15.61
C PRO A 136 0.42 10.46 -15.37
N PHE A 137 1.68 10.06 -15.54
CA PHE A 137 2.84 10.92 -15.76
C PHE A 137 2.90 11.23 -17.26
N LEU A 138 2.86 12.51 -17.61
CA LEU A 138 2.72 13.00 -18.98
C LEU A 138 3.84 14.01 -19.29
N VAL A 139 4.49 13.85 -20.44
CA VAL A 139 5.63 14.70 -20.86
C VAL A 139 5.17 16.14 -21.04
N GLU A 140 3.96 16.36 -21.56
CA GLU A 140 3.35 17.66 -21.81
C GLU A 140 3.12 18.47 -20.53
N VAL A 141 2.90 17.77 -19.41
CA VAL A 141 2.63 18.34 -18.08
C VAL A 141 3.93 18.60 -17.34
N MET A 142 4.74 17.55 -17.13
CA MET A 142 5.91 17.59 -16.25
C MET A 142 7.17 18.10 -16.96
N LYS A 143 7.19 18.06 -18.30
CA LYS A 143 8.23 18.61 -19.18
C LYS A 143 9.66 18.18 -18.81
N PRO A 144 9.92 16.86 -18.64
CA PRO A 144 11.29 16.36 -18.74
C PRO A 144 11.83 16.68 -20.14
N MET A 145 13.15 16.84 -20.24
CA MET A 145 13.86 17.08 -21.50
C MET A 145 15.22 16.37 -21.43
N PRO A 146 15.92 16.17 -22.57
CA PRO A 146 17.30 15.72 -22.54
C PRO A 146 18.17 16.58 -21.61
N LYS A 147 18.93 15.93 -20.73
CA LYS A 147 19.73 16.50 -19.62
C LYS A 147 18.94 17.19 -18.49
N MET A 148 17.61 17.13 -18.50
CA MET A 148 16.76 17.80 -17.51
C MET A 148 15.57 16.89 -17.11
N ALA A 149 15.82 15.98 -16.18
CA ALA A 149 14.83 15.06 -15.64
C ALA A 149 13.96 15.71 -14.54
N VAL A 150 12.90 14.99 -14.13
CA VAL A 150 12.05 15.36 -13.00
C VAL A 150 12.04 14.22 -11.99
N GLY A 151 12.18 14.54 -10.70
CA GLY A 151 12.12 13.57 -9.61
C GLY A 151 11.59 14.18 -8.32
N ALA A 152 11.21 13.34 -7.35
CA ALA A 152 10.65 13.83 -6.09
C ALA A 152 11.72 14.47 -5.19
N ARG A 153 11.27 15.32 -4.26
CA ARG A 153 12.12 16.14 -3.38
C ARG A 153 12.64 15.38 -2.15
N TYR A 154 13.96 15.14 -2.11
CA TYR A 154 14.64 14.32 -1.08
C TYR A 154 15.67 15.14 -0.29
N THR A 155 15.22 16.17 0.45
CA THR A 155 16.10 17.17 1.09
C THR A 155 17.01 16.66 2.20
N TYR A 156 16.81 15.44 2.69
CA TYR A 156 17.70 14.82 3.68
C TYR A 156 19.06 14.42 3.09
N MET A 157 19.20 14.40 1.75
CA MET A 157 20.46 14.15 1.05
C MET A 157 21.42 15.36 1.15
N ILE A 158 21.89 15.68 2.35
CA ILE A 158 22.76 16.86 2.62
C ILE A 158 24.17 16.73 2.03
N GLY A 159 24.57 15.52 1.62
CA GLY A 159 25.88 15.21 1.05
C GLY A 159 26.17 15.86 -0.30
N VAL A 160 25.14 16.37 -1.00
CA VAL A 160 25.28 16.91 -2.36
C VAL A 160 26.01 18.25 -2.43
N ASN A 161 26.19 18.97 -1.32
CA ASN A 161 26.87 20.27 -1.26
C ASN A 161 27.95 20.38 -0.15
N ASN A 162 28.43 19.25 0.38
CA ASN A 162 29.43 19.21 1.45
C ASN A 162 30.68 18.36 1.08
N GLU A 163 31.48 17.95 2.07
CA GLU A 163 32.68 17.13 1.89
C GLU A 163 32.44 15.76 1.23
N LEU A 164 31.22 15.21 1.22
CA LEU A 164 30.89 14.01 0.45
C LEU A 164 30.99 14.30 -1.06
N ALA A 165 30.23 15.28 -1.55
CA ALA A 165 30.30 15.71 -2.94
C ALA A 165 31.71 16.18 -3.38
N LEU A 166 32.48 16.81 -2.48
CA LEU A 166 33.85 17.23 -2.80
C LEU A 166 34.84 16.07 -2.95
N ARG A 167 34.58 14.90 -2.35
CA ARG A 167 35.45 13.72 -2.45
C ARG A 167 35.06 12.81 -3.61
N HIS A 168 33.75 12.68 -3.89
CA HIS A 168 33.24 11.81 -4.96
C HIS A 168 33.14 12.51 -6.33
N VAL A 169 32.80 13.81 -6.38
CA VAL A 169 32.67 14.58 -7.64
C VAL A 169 33.35 15.97 -7.59
N PRO A 170 34.64 16.08 -7.21
CA PRO A 170 35.40 17.35 -7.18
C PRO A 170 35.43 18.10 -8.52
N GLU A 171 35.30 17.40 -9.64
CA GLU A 171 35.30 17.91 -11.01
C GLU A 171 33.93 18.44 -11.48
N VAL A 172 32.83 18.03 -10.86
CA VAL A 172 31.48 18.51 -11.21
C VAL A 172 31.30 19.90 -10.61
N LEU A 173 31.23 20.92 -11.46
CA LEU A 173 31.13 22.32 -11.02
C LEU A 173 29.86 22.56 -10.17
N PRO A 174 29.96 23.33 -9.06
CA PRO A 174 28.80 23.73 -8.26
C PRO A 174 27.70 24.41 -9.08
N ARG A 175 26.44 24.04 -8.85
CA ARG A 175 25.27 24.67 -9.45
C ARG A 175 24.91 25.96 -8.73
N ASN A 176 24.67 27.02 -9.50
CA ASN A 176 24.15 28.30 -9.03
C ASN A 176 22.63 28.38 -9.31
N ASP A 177 21.89 27.44 -8.72
CA ASP A 177 20.42 27.39 -8.76
C ASP A 177 19.87 26.45 -7.67
N THR A 178 18.57 26.57 -7.40
CA THR A 178 17.84 25.82 -6.39
C THR A 178 16.83 24.80 -6.95
N LEU A 179 16.93 24.41 -8.22
CA LEU A 179 15.91 23.61 -8.92
C LEU A 179 15.66 22.22 -8.31
N ALA A 180 16.68 21.63 -7.69
CA ALA A 180 16.61 20.32 -7.04
C ALA A 180 17.60 20.21 -5.86
N GLY A 181 17.74 21.28 -5.07
CA GLY A 181 18.63 21.31 -3.90
C GLY A 181 19.08 22.72 -3.53
N PRO A 182 20.04 22.88 -2.58
CA PRO A 182 20.62 24.17 -2.23
C PRO A 182 21.64 24.68 -3.26
N GLU A 183 21.87 25.99 -3.32
CA GLU A 183 22.96 26.57 -4.13
C GLU A 183 24.33 25.96 -3.71
N GLY A 184 25.27 25.85 -4.66
CA GLY A 184 26.60 25.28 -4.42
C GLY A 184 26.67 23.75 -4.47
N ARG A 185 25.53 23.07 -4.61
CA ARG A 185 25.43 21.61 -4.83
C ARG A 185 26.16 21.12 -6.09
N ARG A 186 26.70 19.90 -6.03
CA ARG A 186 27.32 19.16 -7.14
C ARG A 186 26.56 17.87 -7.50
N GLY A 187 25.44 17.62 -6.82
CA GLY A 187 24.41 16.64 -7.18
C GLY A 187 23.02 17.24 -7.00
N ASP A 188 21.98 16.45 -7.30
CA ASP A 188 20.58 16.79 -7.04
C ASP A 188 20.06 16.02 -5.81
N GLN A 189 19.23 16.66 -4.98
CA GLN A 189 18.55 16.04 -3.83
C GLN A 189 17.27 15.34 -4.27
N VAL A 190 17.38 14.27 -5.05
CA VAL A 190 16.26 13.59 -5.72
C VAL A 190 16.18 12.10 -5.39
N GLY A 191 14.96 11.57 -5.42
CA GLY A 191 14.68 10.16 -5.18
C GLY A 191 13.22 9.80 -5.52
N GLY A 192 12.81 8.59 -5.13
CA GLY A 192 11.45 8.07 -5.33
C GLY A 192 11.19 7.69 -6.79
N PHE A 193 10.94 8.68 -7.64
CA PHE A 193 10.77 8.46 -9.08
C PHE A 193 11.77 9.27 -9.90
N PHE A 194 12.12 8.75 -11.07
CA PHE A 194 12.95 9.45 -12.06
C PHE A 194 12.25 9.47 -13.42
N PHE A 195 11.75 10.63 -13.84
CA PHE A 195 11.16 10.84 -15.16
C PHE A 195 12.20 11.48 -16.08
N VAL A 196 12.78 10.68 -16.97
CA VAL A 196 14.07 10.93 -17.63
C VAL A 196 14.07 10.49 -19.09
N HIS A 197 14.85 11.14 -19.96
CA HIS A 197 14.99 10.70 -21.35
C HIS A 197 15.85 9.42 -21.42
N ARG A 198 15.47 8.43 -22.24
CA ARG A 198 16.12 7.10 -22.24
C ARG A 198 17.64 7.14 -22.46
N ASP A 199 18.12 8.07 -23.29
CA ASP A 199 19.55 8.21 -23.61
C ASP A 199 20.35 8.89 -22.49
N ASP A 200 19.68 9.60 -21.57
CA ASP A 200 20.30 10.10 -20.34
C ASP A 200 20.40 9.00 -19.29
N LEU A 201 19.33 8.20 -19.12
CA LEU A 201 19.31 7.03 -18.24
C LEU A 201 20.41 6.03 -18.62
N LYS A 202 20.55 5.71 -19.91
CA LYS A 202 21.62 4.85 -20.44
C LYS A 202 23.02 5.43 -20.29
N ARG A 203 23.16 6.77 -20.27
CA ARG A 203 24.46 7.44 -20.06
C ARG A 203 24.89 7.46 -18.60
N MET A 204 23.93 7.57 -17.66
CA MET A 204 24.22 7.68 -16.23
C MET A 204 24.24 6.35 -15.47
N SER A 205 23.59 5.29 -15.96
CA SER A 205 23.40 4.03 -15.22
C SER A 205 24.70 3.39 -14.72
N LYS A 206 25.76 3.33 -15.54
CA LYS A 206 27.06 2.79 -15.10
C LYS A 206 27.80 3.68 -14.09
N LEU A 207 27.51 4.99 -14.08
CA LEU A 207 28.03 5.91 -13.08
C LEU A 207 27.23 5.82 -11.77
N TRP A 208 25.93 5.50 -11.84
CA TRP A 208 25.08 5.24 -10.68
C TRP A 208 25.61 4.06 -9.86
N MET A 209 25.95 2.91 -10.47
CA MET A 209 26.61 1.82 -9.75
C MET A 209 27.96 2.27 -9.16
N LYS A 210 28.85 2.84 -9.98
CA LYS A 210 30.19 3.27 -9.54
C LYS A 210 30.13 4.18 -8.30
N TYR A 211 29.31 5.22 -8.32
CA TYR A 211 29.20 6.14 -7.18
C TYR A 211 28.39 5.56 -6.01
N THR A 212 27.57 4.53 -6.24
CA THR A 212 27.01 3.72 -5.15
C THR A 212 28.13 2.98 -4.43
N GLU A 213 29.00 2.29 -5.17
CA GLU A 213 30.16 1.58 -4.62
C GLU A 213 31.13 2.55 -3.91
N ASP A 214 31.47 3.69 -4.52
CA ASP A 214 32.38 4.68 -3.91
C ASP A 214 31.84 5.21 -2.57
N VAL A 215 30.56 5.61 -2.50
CA VAL A 215 29.93 6.16 -1.29
C VAL A 215 29.66 5.08 -0.24
N ARG A 216 29.46 3.82 -0.67
CA ARG A 216 29.27 2.66 0.21
C ARG A 216 30.59 2.13 0.78
N ALA A 217 31.73 2.46 0.16
CA ALA A 217 33.08 2.15 0.62
C ALA A 217 33.74 3.29 1.45
N ASP A 218 33.17 4.48 1.43
CA ASP A 218 33.66 5.69 2.10
C ASP A 218 33.41 5.65 3.63
N ASP A 219 34.49 5.52 4.39
CA ASP A 219 34.50 5.43 5.86
C ASP A 219 34.04 6.70 6.59
N MET A 220 33.98 7.83 5.87
CA MET A 220 33.50 9.13 6.35
C MET A 220 32.09 9.48 5.81
N ALA A 221 31.45 8.60 5.03
CA ALA A 221 30.13 8.87 4.45
C ALA A 221 29.03 9.02 5.51
N TYR A 222 29.12 8.29 6.64
CA TYR A 222 28.22 8.43 7.80
C TYR A 222 28.06 9.90 8.22
N LYS A 223 29.18 10.62 8.36
CA LYS A 223 29.22 12.01 8.87
C LYS A 223 28.55 13.03 7.95
N TYR A 224 28.48 12.74 6.64
CA TYR A 224 28.14 13.72 5.61
C TYR A 224 26.94 13.35 4.75
N SER A 225 26.44 12.11 4.84
CA SER A 225 25.29 11.61 4.07
C SER A 225 23.94 12.13 4.55
N GLY A 226 23.81 12.49 5.83
CA GLY A 226 22.50 12.79 6.43
C GLY A 226 21.63 11.53 6.63
N ASP A 227 22.22 10.35 6.56
CA ASP A 227 21.54 9.08 6.84
C ASP A 227 21.33 8.92 8.35
N VAL A 228 20.08 8.76 8.78
CA VAL A 228 19.74 8.56 10.20
C VAL A 228 20.11 7.17 10.73
N TYR A 229 20.50 6.24 9.85
CA TYR A 229 20.88 4.87 10.20
C TYR A 229 22.40 4.61 10.13
N ALA A 230 23.19 5.60 9.69
CA ALA A 230 24.65 5.52 9.64
C ALA A 230 25.25 6.78 10.27
N ILE A 231 25.52 6.71 11.57
CA ILE A 231 25.86 7.87 12.42
C ILE A 231 27.15 7.69 13.22
N HIS A 232 27.76 6.50 13.18
CA HIS A 232 29.01 6.17 13.86
C HIS A 232 30.17 5.98 12.86
N PRO A 233 31.44 6.17 13.29
CA PRO A 233 32.59 5.99 12.41
C PRO A 233 32.65 4.60 11.77
N GLY A 234 32.74 4.57 10.43
CA GLY A 234 32.74 3.32 9.65
C GLY A 234 31.34 2.73 9.37
N ASP A 235 30.25 3.35 9.82
CA ASP A 235 28.91 2.97 9.37
C ASP A 235 28.77 3.25 7.86
N LYS A 236 28.28 2.26 7.10
CA LYS A 236 27.99 2.42 5.68
C LYS A 236 26.55 2.92 5.47
N PRO A 237 26.32 4.10 4.85
CA PRO A 237 24.97 4.61 4.64
C PRO A 237 24.06 3.62 3.88
N TRP A 238 22.83 3.50 4.37
CA TRP A 238 21.73 2.84 3.67
C TRP A 238 21.33 3.61 2.41
N ILE A 239 21.51 4.93 2.38
CA ILE A 239 21.20 5.78 1.22
C ILE A 239 22.36 5.96 0.22
N SER A 240 23.39 5.09 0.27
CA SER A 240 24.54 5.14 -0.65
C SER A 240 24.12 5.05 -2.13
N GLU A 241 23.13 4.23 -2.46
CA GLU A 241 22.51 4.12 -3.79
C GLU A 241 22.01 5.47 -4.32
N MET A 242 21.36 6.25 -3.45
CA MET A 242 20.77 7.55 -3.81
C MET A 242 21.85 8.58 -4.15
N TYR A 243 22.97 8.55 -3.42
CA TYR A 243 24.15 9.35 -3.76
C TYR A 243 24.83 8.85 -5.04
N GLY A 244 24.84 7.53 -5.26
CA GLY A 244 25.20 6.94 -6.54
C GLY A 244 24.41 7.55 -7.70
N TYR A 245 23.08 7.61 -7.58
CA TYR A 245 22.22 8.25 -8.57
C TYR A 245 22.56 9.73 -8.75
N ALA A 246 22.62 10.50 -7.65
CA ALA A 246 22.80 11.95 -7.70
C ALA A 246 24.17 12.37 -8.26
N PHE A 247 25.25 11.67 -7.91
CA PHE A 247 26.60 11.91 -8.44
C PHE A 247 26.78 11.32 -9.84
N GLY A 248 26.16 10.17 -10.14
CA GLY A 248 26.18 9.57 -11.47
C GLY A 248 25.45 10.41 -12.52
N ALA A 249 24.31 10.99 -12.15
CA ALA A 249 23.56 11.94 -12.97
C ALA A 249 24.37 13.21 -13.24
N SER A 250 24.89 13.88 -12.19
CA SER A 250 25.63 15.13 -12.36
C SER A 250 26.94 14.95 -13.12
N LYS A 251 27.65 13.84 -12.91
CA LYS A 251 28.82 13.42 -13.70
C LYS A 251 28.47 13.15 -15.17
N ALA A 252 27.27 12.67 -15.47
CA ALA A 252 26.75 12.47 -16.81
C ALA A 252 26.17 13.75 -17.46
N ASP A 253 26.26 14.91 -16.79
CA ASP A 253 25.56 16.16 -17.15
C ASP A 253 24.06 15.91 -17.40
N LEU A 254 23.43 15.22 -16.44
CA LEU A 254 22.00 15.10 -16.25
C LEU A 254 21.64 15.81 -14.94
N TRP A 255 20.73 16.77 -15.00
CA TRP A 255 20.26 17.54 -13.86
C TRP A 255 18.75 17.41 -13.68
N HIS A 256 18.24 17.81 -12.52
CA HIS A 256 16.84 17.64 -12.17
C HIS A 256 16.11 18.95 -11.88
N LYS A 257 14.78 18.86 -11.95
CA LYS A 257 13.84 19.71 -11.23
C LYS A 257 13.09 18.86 -10.21
N TRP A 258 12.85 19.42 -9.03
CA TRP A 258 11.91 18.82 -8.08
C TRP A 258 10.47 18.86 -8.61
N ASP A 259 9.76 17.77 -8.37
CA ASP A 259 8.32 17.74 -8.19
C ASP A 259 8.03 17.50 -6.70
N THR A 260 7.05 18.22 -6.15
CA THR A 260 6.63 18.13 -4.73
C THR A 260 5.17 17.74 -4.53
N PHE A 261 4.52 17.17 -5.55
CA PHE A 261 3.07 16.99 -5.61
C PHE A 261 2.63 15.65 -6.23
N SER A 262 3.38 15.13 -7.19
CA SER A 262 3.09 13.88 -7.90
C SER A 262 3.30 12.65 -7.03
N MET A 263 4.24 12.68 -6.07
CA MET A 263 4.48 11.58 -5.13
C MET A 263 4.13 11.98 -3.70
N ILE A 264 3.49 11.08 -2.95
CA ILE A 264 3.28 11.24 -1.50
C ILE A 264 3.36 9.89 -0.77
N TYR A 265 3.77 9.93 0.49
CA TYR A 265 3.64 8.80 1.41
C TYR A 265 2.23 8.74 2.01
N PRO A 266 1.59 7.56 2.15
CA PRO A 266 0.43 7.38 3.02
C PRO A 266 0.67 7.97 4.42
N GLY A 267 -0.34 8.62 4.99
CA GLY A 267 -0.19 9.31 6.29
C GLY A 267 0.49 10.69 6.24
N TYR A 268 0.96 11.16 5.08
CA TYR A 268 1.45 12.54 4.91
C TYR A 268 0.33 13.43 4.35
N GLU A 269 0.30 14.71 4.74
CA GLU A 269 -0.75 15.62 4.28
C GLU A 269 -0.59 16.04 2.80
N PRO A 270 -1.61 15.82 1.95
CA PRO A 270 -1.57 16.20 0.54
C PRO A 270 -1.70 17.71 0.31
N LYS A 271 -0.69 18.29 -0.35
CA LYS A 271 -0.70 19.68 -0.86
C LYS A 271 -1.27 19.81 -2.29
N ALA A 272 -1.62 18.69 -2.93
CA ALA A 272 -2.27 18.58 -4.22
C ALA A 272 -2.85 17.16 -4.36
N ALA A 273 -3.53 16.86 -5.48
CA ALA A 273 -3.97 15.51 -5.81
C ALA A 273 -2.79 14.70 -6.41
N PRO A 274 -2.24 13.67 -5.72
CA PRO A 274 -1.02 13.00 -6.15
C PRO A 274 -1.24 12.07 -7.34
N LYS A 275 -0.14 11.74 -8.03
CA LYS A 275 -0.07 10.76 -9.11
C LYS A 275 0.41 9.38 -8.66
N LEU A 276 1.14 9.32 -7.54
CA LEU A 276 1.93 8.18 -7.11
C LEU A 276 1.87 8.10 -5.58
N MET A 277 1.48 6.95 -5.03
CA MET A 277 1.62 6.68 -3.59
C MET A 277 2.88 5.85 -3.38
N HIS A 278 3.76 6.27 -2.47
CA HIS A 278 4.94 5.53 -2.05
C HIS A 278 4.69 4.95 -0.65
N TYR A 279 4.43 3.65 -0.53
CA TYR A 279 4.06 3.00 0.74
C TYR A 279 5.26 2.38 1.47
N GLY A 280 6.42 3.03 1.36
CA GLY A 280 7.68 2.58 1.96
C GLY A 280 7.78 2.70 3.48
N LEU A 281 6.82 3.38 4.13
CA LEU A 281 6.82 3.73 5.55
C LEU A 281 5.55 3.22 6.25
N PHE A 282 5.65 3.03 7.57
CA PHE A 282 4.49 2.80 8.44
C PHE A 282 3.46 3.94 8.34
N PHE A 283 2.18 3.60 8.35
CA PHE A 283 1.09 4.56 8.52
C PHE A 283 -0.09 3.99 9.31
N GLU A 284 -0.91 4.91 9.84
CA GLU A 284 -2.18 4.62 10.48
C GLU A 284 -3.26 5.61 10.00
N ALA A 285 -4.43 5.09 9.64
CA ALA A 285 -5.57 5.86 9.16
C ALA A 285 -6.87 5.24 9.68
N ASN A 286 -7.69 6.01 10.40
CA ASN A 286 -8.93 5.56 11.03
C ASN A 286 -8.82 4.21 11.80
N GLY A 287 -7.70 4.01 12.52
CA GLY A 287 -7.38 2.80 13.29
C GLY A 287 -6.88 1.59 12.47
N TYR A 288 -6.91 1.66 11.13
CA TYR A 288 -6.22 0.71 10.27
C TYR A 288 -4.73 1.06 10.25
N LYS A 289 -3.86 0.08 10.47
CA LYS A 289 -2.40 0.24 10.50
C LYS A 289 -1.76 -0.58 9.37
N PHE A 290 -0.70 -0.06 8.78
CA PHE A 290 0.05 -0.76 7.74
C PHE A 290 1.54 -0.46 7.85
N ASP A 291 2.36 -1.50 7.68
CA ASP A 291 3.76 -1.39 7.29
C ASP A 291 4.04 -2.50 6.26
N LYS A 292 4.74 -2.17 5.17
CA LYS A 292 5.16 -3.17 4.19
C LYS A 292 6.06 -4.24 4.84
N HIS A 293 6.88 -3.87 5.82
CA HIS A 293 7.85 -4.75 6.48
C HIS A 293 7.20 -5.86 7.34
N TRP A 294 5.88 -5.83 7.55
CA TRP A 294 5.14 -6.95 8.16
C TRP A 294 4.82 -8.08 7.16
N HIS A 295 5.00 -7.84 5.87
CA HIS A 295 4.51 -8.68 4.76
C HIS A 295 5.63 -9.34 3.94
N PHE A 296 6.81 -9.57 4.55
CA PHE A 296 7.96 -10.21 3.88
C PHE A 296 7.67 -11.65 3.39
N ASP A 297 6.89 -12.43 4.14
CA ASP A 297 6.52 -13.82 3.79
C ASP A 297 5.10 -13.96 3.20
N PHE A 298 4.47 -12.84 2.79
CA PHE A 298 3.10 -12.82 2.28
C PHE A 298 2.98 -13.50 0.91
N ASN A 299 2.31 -14.66 0.86
CA ASN A 299 2.11 -15.43 -0.36
C ASN A 299 0.85 -15.00 -1.12
N VAL A 300 1.01 -14.00 -2.00
CA VAL A 300 -0.05 -13.52 -2.89
C VAL A 300 -0.39 -14.48 -4.04
N THR A 301 0.39 -15.55 -4.25
CA THR A 301 0.13 -16.54 -5.33
C THR A 301 -0.78 -17.68 -4.88
N LYS A 302 -1.00 -17.84 -3.57
CA LYS A 302 -1.73 -18.98 -2.99
C LYS A 302 -3.25 -18.79 -3.14
N CYS A 303 -3.88 -19.62 -3.98
CA CYS A 303 -5.34 -19.69 -4.05
C CYS A 303 -6.01 -20.13 -2.72
N PRO A 304 -7.27 -19.72 -2.47
CA PRO A 304 -8.01 -20.10 -1.27
C PRO A 304 -8.30 -21.62 -1.20
N PRO A 305 -8.55 -22.19 -0.01
CA PRO A 305 -8.91 -21.50 1.23
C PRO A 305 -7.75 -20.80 1.94
N TRP A 306 -7.99 -19.55 2.34
CA TRP A 306 -7.10 -18.73 3.16
C TRP A 306 -7.49 -18.77 4.63
N ASP A 307 -6.53 -18.70 5.56
CA ASP A 307 -6.84 -18.41 6.97
C ASP A 307 -7.03 -16.91 7.19
N LEU A 308 -8.24 -16.51 7.55
CA LEU A 308 -8.66 -15.12 7.75
C LEU A 308 -8.78 -14.72 9.23
N LYS A 309 -8.43 -15.61 10.17
CA LYS A 309 -8.64 -15.39 11.62
C LYS A 309 -7.76 -14.30 12.20
N ASP A 310 -6.48 -14.29 11.86
CA ASP A 310 -5.57 -13.22 12.25
C ASP A 310 -5.64 -12.11 11.20
N ILE A 311 -6.40 -11.06 11.54
CA ILE A 311 -6.57 -9.88 10.69
C ILE A 311 -5.24 -9.10 10.57
N ASN A 312 -4.39 -9.13 11.60
CA ASN A 312 -3.16 -8.35 11.65
C ASN A 312 -1.97 -9.05 10.97
N HIS A 313 -2.02 -10.38 10.87
CA HIS A 313 -0.94 -11.21 10.30
C HIS A 313 -1.44 -12.20 9.23
N ARG A 314 -2.30 -11.76 8.31
CA ARG A 314 -2.62 -12.53 7.09
C ARG A 314 -1.33 -12.76 6.30
N ARG A 315 -0.97 -14.02 6.04
CA ARG A 315 0.26 -14.43 5.30
C ARG A 315 0.02 -14.87 3.85
N GLU A 316 -1.21 -14.73 3.36
CA GLU A 316 -1.63 -15.30 2.07
C GLU A 316 -2.90 -14.65 1.53
N GLY A 317 -3.06 -14.67 0.21
CA GLY A 317 -4.29 -14.23 -0.46
C GLY A 317 -4.44 -12.71 -0.52
N LEU A 318 -5.10 -12.13 0.49
CA LEU A 318 -5.40 -10.70 0.60
C LEU A 318 -4.91 -10.13 1.94
N PHE A 319 -4.54 -8.85 1.96
CA PHE A 319 -4.38 -8.10 3.21
C PHE A 319 -5.73 -7.93 3.92
N ALA A 320 -5.72 -7.44 5.16
CA ALA A 320 -6.96 -7.06 5.84
C ALA A 320 -7.73 -6.01 5.02
N HIS A 321 -9.06 -6.12 4.99
CA HIS A 321 -9.88 -5.11 4.33
C HIS A 321 -9.88 -3.82 5.14
N VAL A 322 -9.63 -2.71 4.46
CA VAL A 322 -9.76 -1.37 5.04
C VAL A 322 -11.21 -1.10 5.51
N PRO A 323 -11.43 -0.19 6.48
CA PRO A 323 -12.77 0.28 6.82
C PRO A 323 -13.49 0.90 5.60
N SER A 324 -14.82 0.96 5.65
CA SER A 324 -15.62 1.66 4.63
C SER A 324 -15.43 3.17 4.74
N VAL A 325 -15.57 3.88 3.61
CA VAL A 325 -15.68 5.36 3.60
C VAL A 325 -16.78 5.87 4.55
N SER A 326 -17.85 5.09 4.72
CA SER A 326 -18.97 5.39 5.63
C SER A 326 -18.61 5.35 7.12
N SER A 327 -17.53 4.64 7.49
CA SER A 327 -17.00 4.52 8.85
C SER A 327 -15.82 5.44 9.14
N LEU A 328 -15.48 6.36 8.22
CA LEU A 328 -14.35 7.29 8.42
C LEU A 328 -14.80 8.60 9.11
N HIS A 329 -14.03 9.04 10.10
CA HIS A 329 -14.28 10.29 10.81
C HIS A 329 -13.99 11.51 9.93
N LYS A 330 -15.04 12.25 9.53
CA LYS A 330 -14.93 13.48 8.71
C LYS A 330 -14.74 14.76 9.54
N GLN A 331 -13.95 14.68 10.61
CA GLN A 331 -13.65 15.78 11.53
C GLN A 331 -12.21 16.24 11.32
N GLY A 332 -11.97 17.56 11.41
CA GLY A 332 -10.68 18.17 11.05
C GLY A 332 -10.74 18.93 9.73
N ARG A 333 -9.58 19.17 9.11
CA ARG A 333 -9.46 19.77 7.76
C ARG A 333 -9.71 18.74 6.68
N ILE A 334 -10.16 19.21 5.51
CA ILE A 334 -10.33 18.38 4.32
C ILE A 334 -9.04 17.65 3.90
N THR A 335 -7.86 18.24 4.13
CA THR A 335 -6.54 17.62 3.87
C THR A 335 -6.20 16.47 4.83
N GLU A 336 -6.64 16.55 6.09
CA GLU A 336 -6.45 15.48 7.08
C GLU A 336 -7.38 14.29 6.77
N TYR A 337 -8.62 14.57 6.39
CA TYR A 337 -9.54 13.54 5.89
C TYR A 337 -9.02 12.91 4.59
N TYR A 338 -8.47 13.72 3.67
CA TYR A 338 -7.93 13.25 2.40
C TYR A 338 -6.69 12.36 2.57
N ARG A 339 -5.78 12.72 3.49
CA ARG A 339 -4.63 11.89 3.90
C ARG A 339 -5.09 10.48 4.29
N ASP A 340 -6.11 10.38 5.14
CA ASP A 340 -6.63 9.09 5.61
C ASP A 340 -7.29 8.31 4.47
N VAL A 341 -8.08 8.96 3.60
CA VAL A 341 -8.68 8.31 2.43
C VAL A 341 -7.60 7.81 1.45
N LEU A 342 -6.55 8.60 1.16
CA LEU A 342 -5.42 8.17 0.30
C LEU A 342 -4.65 6.96 0.87
N ALA A 343 -4.45 6.95 2.20
CA ALA A 343 -3.78 5.85 2.88
C ALA A 343 -4.58 4.54 2.76
N LEU A 344 -5.91 4.62 2.87
CA LEU A 344 -6.80 3.46 2.72
C LEU A 344 -7.05 3.08 1.24
N GLU A 345 -7.10 4.05 0.33
CA GLU A 345 -7.14 3.84 -1.14
C GLU A 345 -5.92 3.03 -1.60
N THR A 346 -4.76 3.22 -0.96
CA THR A 346 -3.52 2.49 -1.25
C THR A 346 -3.69 0.98 -1.00
N VAL A 347 -4.15 0.57 0.18
CA VAL A 347 -4.36 -0.84 0.52
C VAL A 347 -5.57 -1.43 -0.21
N ALA A 348 -6.63 -0.64 -0.43
CA ALA A 348 -7.77 -1.06 -1.24
C ALA A 348 -7.36 -1.37 -2.69
N THR A 349 -6.44 -0.59 -3.26
CA THR A 349 -5.87 -0.84 -4.59
C THR A 349 -5.04 -2.14 -4.63
N MET A 350 -4.28 -2.44 -3.57
CA MET A 350 -3.56 -3.71 -3.44
C MET A 350 -4.51 -4.91 -3.38
N ASN A 351 -5.52 -4.89 -2.50
CA ASN A 351 -6.49 -5.99 -2.42
C ASN A 351 -7.30 -6.15 -3.72
N ALA A 352 -7.60 -5.06 -4.44
CA ALA A 352 -8.22 -5.15 -5.78
C ALA A 352 -7.26 -5.77 -6.82
N ALA A 353 -5.98 -5.43 -6.79
CA ALA A 353 -4.95 -6.03 -7.65
C ALA A 353 -4.78 -7.54 -7.40
N PHE A 354 -4.70 -7.93 -6.13
CA PHE A 354 -4.61 -9.34 -5.72
C PHE A 354 -5.87 -10.10 -6.13
N CYS A 355 -7.05 -9.48 -5.99
CA CYS A 355 -8.28 -10.08 -6.47
C CYS A 355 -8.29 -10.27 -7.99
N ASP A 356 -7.85 -9.30 -8.79
CA ASP A 356 -7.76 -9.47 -10.25
C ASP A 356 -6.84 -10.64 -10.64
N PHE A 357 -5.70 -10.81 -9.95
CA PHE A 357 -4.84 -12.00 -10.11
C PHE A 357 -5.58 -13.31 -9.78
N HIS A 358 -6.22 -13.38 -8.60
CA HIS A 358 -6.84 -14.61 -8.13
C HIS A 358 -8.09 -15.01 -8.93
N VAL A 359 -8.97 -14.08 -9.32
CA VAL A 359 -10.18 -14.40 -10.12
C VAL A 359 -9.85 -14.88 -11.53
N ARG A 360 -8.68 -14.51 -12.07
CA ARG A 360 -8.19 -14.97 -13.38
C ARG A 360 -7.59 -16.38 -13.33
N ARG A 361 -7.07 -16.84 -12.19
CA ARG A 361 -6.27 -18.09 -12.11
C ARG A 361 -6.77 -19.17 -11.14
N CYS A 362 -7.49 -18.82 -10.09
CA CYS A 362 -7.95 -19.78 -9.10
C CYS A 362 -9.26 -20.48 -9.50
N SER A 363 -9.44 -21.71 -9.04
CA SER A 363 -10.73 -22.40 -9.10
C SER A 363 -11.81 -21.58 -8.38
N PRO A 364 -13.04 -21.48 -8.94
CA PRO A 364 -14.13 -20.76 -8.27
C PRO A 364 -14.42 -21.33 -6.88
N SER A 365 -14.48 -20.45 -5.88
CA SER A 365 -14.85 -20.78 -4.51
C SER A 365 -15.63 -19.62 -3.88
N GLN A 366 -16.46 -19.91 -2.89
CA GLN A 366 -17.27 -18.90 -2.22
C GLN A 366 -16.41 -17.85 -1.50
N GLN A 367 -15.35 -18.27 -0.79
CA GLN A 367 -14.43 -17.36 -0.12
C GLN A 367 -13.73 -16.40 -1.11
N LEU A 368 -13.36 -16.88 -2.31
CA LEU A 368 -12.79 -16.02 -3.35
C LEU A 368 -13.79 -14.96 -3.81
N LEU A 369 -15.05 -15.35 -4.01
CA LEU A 369 -16.10 -14.43 -4.44
C LEU A 369 -16.39 -13.37 -3.37
N ASP A 370 -16.56 -13.79 -2.12
CA ASP A 370 -16.97 -12.91 -1.01
C ASP A 370 -15.87 -11.91 -0.64
N GLU A 371 -14.64 -12.37 -0.39
CA GLU A 371 -13.51 -11.49 -0.05
C GLU A 371 -13.20 -10.51 -1.20
N CYS A 372 -13.34 -10.92 -2.46
CA CYS A 372 -13.09 -10.03 -3.60
C CYS A 372 -14.26 -9.10 -3.95
N LYS A 373 -15.50 -9.44 -3.60
CA LYS A 373 -16.60 -8.47 -3.57
C LYS A 373 -16.34 -7.37 -2.53
N ILE A 374 -15.81 -7.72 -1.35
CA ILE A 374 -15.43 -6.74 -0.32
C ILE A 374 -14.26 -5.86 -0.80
N ALA A 375 -13.20 -6.47 -1.35
CA ALA A 375 -12.04 -5.74 -1.87
C ALA A 375 -12.43 -4.73 -2.98
N LEU A 376 -13.25 -5.18 -3.94
CA LEU A 376 -13.77 -4.30 -5.00
C LEU A 376 -14.64 -3.18 -4.43
N SER A 377 -15.53 -3.47 -3.48
CA SER A 377 -16.35 -2.44 -2.82
C SER A 377 -15.47 -1.39 -2.16
N ARG A 378 -14.46 -1.79 -1.39
CA ARG A 378 -13.53 -0.85 -0.74
C ARG A 378 -12.75 -0.01 -1.75
N TYR A 379 -12.26 -0.61 -2.85
CA TYR A 379 -11.58 0.12 -3.90
C TYR A 379 -12.50 1.16 -4.58
N ASP A 380 -13.71 0.76 -4.96
CA ASP A 380 -14.68 1.63 -5.62
C ASP A 380 -15.17 2.76 -4.68
N GLU A 381 -15.40 2.46 -3.39
CA GLU A 381 -15.74 3.43 -2.34
C GLU A 381 -14.64 4.49 -2.17
N MET A 382 -13.40 4.06 -1.92
CA MET A 382 -12.26 4.96 -1.68
C MET A 382 -11.98 5.83 -2.90
N ALA A 383 -11.91 5.22 -4.09
CA ALA A 383 -11.66 5.96 -5.33
C ALA A 383 -12.80 6.95 -5.66
N ALA A 384 -14.04 6.68 -5.25
CA ALA A 384 -15.16 7.60 -5.42
C ALA A 384 -15.09 8.80 -4.47
N GLU A 385 -14.83 8.59 -3.18
CA GLU A 385 -14.69 9.70 -2.23
C GLU A 385 -13.41 10.50 -2.51
N THR A 386 -12.30 9.86 -2.88
CA THR A 386 -11.10 10.57 -3.33
C THR A 386 -11.40 11.48 -4.53
N ARG A 387 -12.04 10.99 -5.60
CA ARG A 387 -12.40 11.84 -6.77
C ARG A 387 -13.28 13.02 -6.38
N LYS A 388 -14.17 12.84 -5.39
CA LYS A 388 -14.99 13.92 -4.84
C LYS A 388 -14.15 14.96 -4.08
N ILE A 389 -13.29 14.51 -3.16
CA ILE A 389 -12.39 15.39 -2.41
C ILE A 389 -11.47 16.16 -3.37
N GLU A 390 -10.83 15.47 -4.32
CA GLU A 390 -9.91 16.09 -5.29
C GLU A 390 -10.58 17.21 -6.09
N LYS A 391 -11.85 17.04 -6.47
CA LYS A 391 -12.67 18.08 -7.12
C LYS A 391 -13.01 19.25 -6.18
N GLU A 392 -13.14 19.01 -4.88
CA GLU A 392 -13.28 20.09 -3.88
C GLU A 392 -11.93 20.82 -3.65
N LEU A 393 -10.79 20.14 -3.83
CA LEU A 393 -9.43 20.70 -3.73
C LEU A 393 -8.96 21.44 -5.00
N GLU A 394 -9.53 21.17 -6.18
CA GLU A 394 -9.16 21.78 -7.47
C GLU A 394 -9.15 23.32 -7.45
N CYS A 395 -9.92 23.94 -6.54
CA CYS A 395 -9.96 25.39 -6.31
C CYS A 395 -9.79 25.77 -4.84
N LEU A 396 -8.69 25.36 -4.20
CA LEU A 396 -8.30 25.83 -2.87
C LEU A 396 -6.94 26.54 -2.87
N ASP A 397 -6.72 27.24 -1.76
CA ASP A 397 -5.43 27.74 -1.32
C ASP A 397 -4.95 26.83 -0.17
N PHE A 398 -3.76 26.25 -0.32
CA PHE A 398 -3.18 25.30 0.64
C PHE A 398 -2.36 25.99 1.76
N GLU A 399 -2.03 27.27 1.61
CA GLU A 399 -1.31 28.06 2.62
C GLU A 399 -2.12 29.27 3.10
N LYS A 400 -2.05 29.56 4.40
CA LYS A 400 -2.85 30.62 5.05
C LYS A 400 -2.58 32.03 4.50
N ARG A 401 -1.42 32.24 3.87
CA ARG A 401 -0.94 33.53 3.34
C ARG A 401 -1.16 33.72 1.84
N CYS A 402 -1.80 32.77 1.13
CA CYS A 402 -2.02 32.87 -0.32
C CYS A 402 -2.70 34.18 -0.77
N ALA A 403 -3.66 34.70 0.01
CA ALA A 403 -4.33 35.98 -0.28
C ALA A 403 -3.40 37.20 -0.10
N GLU A 404 -2.49 37.14 0.89
CA GLU A 404 -1.47 38.18 1.13
C GLU A 404 -0.43 38.18 0.01
N TRP A 405 0.11 36.99 -0.33
CA TRP A 405 1.07 36.80 -1.41
C TRP A 405 0.50 37.18 -2.78
N SER A 406 -0.75 36.82 -3.07
CA SER A 406 -1.45 37.27 -4.27
C SER A 406 -1.60 38.80 -4.32
N ALA A 407 -1.91 39.45 -3.19
CA ALA A 407 -2.09 40.90 -3.14
C ALA A 407 -0.79 41.70 -3.33
N VAL A 408 0.38 41.07 -3.16
CA VAL A 408 1.71 41.69 -3.44
C VAL A 408 2.35 41.22 -4.75
N GLY A 409 1.63 40.46 -5.58
CA GLY A 409 2.06 40.08 -6.94
C GLY A 409 2.71 38.71 -7.09
N GLU A 410 2.72 37.86 -6.05
CA GLU A 410 3.45 36.58 -6.11
C GLU A 410 2.90 35.58 -7.14
N CYS A 411 1.66 35.74 -7.58
CA CYS A 411 1.09 34.99 -8.70
C CYS A 411 1.91 35.15 -10.00
N GLU A 412 2.70 36.23 -10.11
CA GLU A 412 3.52 36.58 -11.26
C GLU A 412 5.02 36.41 -10.94
N SER A 413 5.50 36.88 -9.78
CA SER A 413 6.91 36.75 -9.38
C SER A 413 7.31 35.36 -8.90
N ASN A 414 6.44 34.65 -8.17
CA ASN A 414 6.65 33.30 -7.65
C ASN A 414 5.61 32.32 -8.25
N ARG A 415 5.37 32.48 -9.56
CA ARG A 415 4.29 31.83 -10.30
C ARG A 415 4.19 30.32 -10.06
N GLY A 416 5.29 29.59 -10.03
CA GLY A 416 5.26 28.12 -9.84
C GLY A 416 4.60 27.72 -8.52
N PHE A 417 5.19 28.15 -7.40
CA PHE A 417 4.67 27.91 -6.06
C PHE A 417 3.22 28.38 -5.92
N MET A 418 2.86 29.52 -6.53
CA MET A 418 1.50 30.08 -6.45
C MET A 418 0.49 29.35 -7.36
N GLU A 419 0.89 28.86 -8.54
CA GLU A 419 0.10 27.97 -9.41
C GLU A 419 -0.15 26.60 -8.78
N GLU A 420 0.67 26.20 -7.82
CA GLU A 420 0.56 24.92 -7.12
C GLU A 420 -0.20 25.07 -5.80
N THR A 421 0.16 26.08 -5.00
CA THR A 421 -0.26 26.25 -3.60
C THR A 421 -1.41 27.24 -3.42
N CYS A 422 -1.56 28.23 -4.32
CA CYS A 422 -2.42 29.40 -4.12
C CYS A 422 -3.38 29.64 -5.30
N ARG A 423 -3.92 28.55 -5.85
CA ARG A 423 -4.73 28.53 -7.08
C ARG A 423 -5.96 29.42 -7.03
N LYS A 424 -6.60 29.50 -5.86
CA LYS A 424 -7.82 30.27 -5.66
C LYS A 424 -7.51 31.76 -5.52
N SER A 425 -6.51 32.11 -4.71
CA SER A 425 -6.04 33.49 -4.56
C SER A 425 -5.55 34.08 -5.89
N CYS A 426 -4.83 33.30 -6.71
CA CYS A 426 -4.38 33.73 -8.04
C CYS A 426 -5.43 33.62 -9.17
N GLY A 427 -6.69 33.28 -8.87
CA GLY A 427 -7.77 33.20 -9.86
C GLY A 427 -7.64 32.06 -10.90
N LEU A 428 -6.77 31.08 -10.65
CA LEU A 428 -6.40 30.03 -11.59
C LEU A 428 -7.44 28.91 -11.72
N CYS A 429 -8.45 28.89 -10.84
CA CYS A 429 -9.55 27.91 -10.82
C CYS A 429 -10.44 27.83 -12.09
N SER A 430 -10.07 28.52 -13.17
CA SER A 430 -10.83 28.55 -14.44
C SER A 430 -10.00 28.14 -15.66
N THR A 431 -8.71 27.78 -15.51
CA THR A 431 -7.93 27.20 -16.61
C THR A 431 -8.42 25.77 -16.88
N ASN A 432 -9.37 25.65 -17.80
CA ASN A 432 -10.07 24.41 -18.15
C ASN A 432 -9.13 23.38 -18.83
N VAL A 433 -8.31 22.69 -18.04
CA VAL A 433 -7.95 21.32 -18.37
C VAL A 433 -9.22 20.49 -18.18
N LYS A 434 -9.93 20.23 -19.26
CA LYS A 434 -11.06 19.30 -19.26
C LYS A 434 -10.52 17.87 -19.10
N VAL A 435 -10.31 17.44 -17.87
CA VAL A 435 -10.38 16.02 -17.53
C VAL A 435 -11.86 15.66 -17.69
N ASP A 436 -12.22 14.91 -18.73
CA ASP A 436 -13.63 14.55 -18.94
C ASP A 436 -14.01 13.54 -17.83
N PRO A 437 -15.15 13.69 -17.14
CA PRO A 437 -15.62 12.68 -16.19
C PRO A 437 -15.79 11.27 -16.79
N LYS A 438 -15.70 11.10 -18.11
CA LYS A 438 -15.62 9.80 -18.81
C LYS A 438 -14.21 9.19 -18.83
N ASP A 439 -13.16 10.00 -18.72
CA ASP A 439 -11.79 9.51 -18.48
C ASP A 439 -11.64 8.94 -17.05
N LEU A 440 -12.64 9.20 -16.18
CA LEU A 440 -12.78 8.65 -14.82
C LEU A 440 -13.71 7.42 -14.74
N ALA A 441 -13.96 6.73 -15.86
CA ALA A 441 -14.67 5.46 -15.88
C ALA A 441 -13.98 4.46 -14.93
N PRO A 442 -14.72 3.69 -14.09
CA PRO A 442 -14.13 2.95 -12.97
C PRO A 442 -13.19 1.85 -13.48
N PRO A 443 -11.85 1.97 -13.29
CA PRO A 443 -10.90 1.15 -14.04
C PRO A 443 -10.95 -0.35 -13.69
N SER A 444 -11.53 -0.68 -12.53
CA SER A 444 -11.98 -2.01 -12.08
C SER A 444 -13.02 -2.70 -12.99
N SER A 445 -13.20 -2.28 -14.25
CA SER A 445 -14.22 -2.82 -15.16
C SER A 445 -13.99 -4.28 -15.53
N ASP A 446 -12.73 -4.72 -15.67
CA ASP A 446 -12.40 -6.11 -15.98
C ASP A 446 -12.45 -7.00 -14.74
N LEU A 447 -12.03 -6.50 -13.58
CA LEU A 447 -12.23 -7.16 -12.28
C LEU A 447 -13.73 -7.43 -12.02
N ARG A 448 -14.62 -6.47 -12.32
CA ARG A 448 -16.08 -6.70 -12.26
C ARG A 448 -16.54 -7.83 -13.17
N LYS A 449 -16.21 -7.79 -14.47
CA LYS A 449 -16.58 -8.84 -15.43
C LYS A 449 -16.07 -10.21 -14.99
N ASN A 450 -14.84 -10.26 -14.44
CA ASN A 450 -14.24 -11.49 -13.95
C ASN A 450 -14.95 -12.02 -12.69
N LEU A 451 -15.39 -11.15 -11.76
CA LEU A 451 -16.19 -11.51 -10.59
C LEU A 451 -17.61 -11.95 -10.96
N GLU A 452 -18.28 -11.26 -11.89
CA GLU A 452 -19.59 -11.67 -12.44
C GLU A 452 -19.49 -13.06 -13.12
N ALA A 453 -18.41 -13.31 -13.87
CA ALA A 453 -18.14 -14.60 -14.47
C ALA A 453 -17.76 -15.68 -13.42
N LEU A 454 -17.15 -15.31 -12.29
CA LEU A 454 -16.83 -16.21 -11.18
C LEU A 454 -18.11 -16.62 -10.43
N GLU A 455 -18.97 -15.66 -10.12
CA GLU A 455 -20.28 -15.87 -9.50
C GLU A 455 -21.15 -16.77 -10.38
N LYS A 456 -21.22 -16.49 -11.68
CA LYS A 456 -21.92 -17.37 -12.61
C LYS A 456 -21.36 -18.79 -12.61
N LYS A 457 -20.03 -18.99 -12.63
CA LYS A 457 -19.43 -20.33 -12.57
C LYS A 457 -19.80 -21.10 -11.29
N LEU A 458 -19.99 -20.40 -10.17
CA LEU A 458 -20.45 -21.01 -8.91
C LEU A 458 -21.93 -21.43 -9.00
N VAL A 459 -22.82 -20.56 -9.49
CA VAL A 459 -24.24 -20.87 -9.69
C VAL A 459 -24.43 -22.01 -10.72
N ASP A 460 -23.87 -21.86 -11.92
CA ASP A 460 -23.84 -22.90 -12.96
C ASP A 460 -23.28 -24.24 -12.45
N GLY A 461 -22.34 -24.21 -11.50
CA GLY A 461 -21.71 -25.38 -10.89
C GLY A 461 -22.62 -26.09 -9.89
N VAL A 462 -23.39 -25.34 -9.10
CA VAL A 462 -24.43 -25.89 -8.22
C VAL A 462 -25.57 -26.50 -9.05
N GLU A 463 -26.03 -25.81 -10.10
CA GLU A 463 -27.09 -26.32 -10.98
C GLU A 463 -26.68 -27.61 -11.70
N LYS A 464 -25.43 -27.72 -12.18
CA LYS A 464 -24.93 -28.94 -12.85
C LYS A 464 -24.56 -30.07 -11.88
N GLY A 465 -24.45 -29.78 -10.58
CA GLY A 465 -24.27 -30.76 -9.51
C GLY A 465 -25.57 -31.38 -9.00
N ALA A 466 -26.72 -30.78 -9.30
CA ALA A 466 -28.03 -31.21 -8.83
C ALA A 466 -28.90 -31.78 -9.97
N PRO A 467 -29.67 -32.87 -9.74
CA PRO A 467 -30.79 -33.20 -10.60
C PRO A 467 -31.87 -32.12 -10.42
N THR A 468 -32.08 -31.28 -11.43
CA THR A 468 -33.06 -30.18 -11.36
C THR A 468 -34.49 -30.73 -11.24
N LEU A 469 -35.12 -30.49 -10.09
CA LEU A 469 -36.58 -30.51 -9.93
C LEU A 469 -37.06 -29.08 -9.65
N PRO A 470 -38.25 -28.68 -10.16
CA PRO A 470 -38.73 -27.31 -10.09
C PRO A 470 -39.14 -26.90 -8.66
N PRO A 471 -39.14 -25.59 -8.34
CA PRO A 471 -39.58 -25.09 -7.05
C PRO A 471 -41.11 -25.14 -6.91
N GLU A 472 -41.64 -26.30 -6.52
CA GLU A 472 -43.07 -26.49 -6.24
C GLU A 472 -43.36 -26.55 -4.73
N ALA A 473 -44.05 -25.54 -4.22
CA ALA A 473 -44.62 -25.57 -2.86
C ALA A 473 -45.85 -26.49 -2.83
N LYS A 474 -45.65 -27.78 -2.51
CA LYS A 474 -46.72 -28.79 -2.51
C LYS A 474 -47.45 -28.86 -1.17
N LYS A 475 -48.67 -28.32 -1.12
CA LYS A 475 -49.63 -28.66 -0.06
C LYS A 475 -50.19 -30.07 -0.31
N ASN A 476 -50.30 -30.86 0.76
CA ASN A 476 -51.01 -32.15 0.82
C ASN A 476 -50.46 -33.29 -0.06
N THR A 477 -49.14 -33.51 -0.09
CA THR A 477 -48.53 -34.74 -0.67
C THR A 477 -47.41 -35.30 0.22
N THR A 478 -47.19 -36.62 0.18
CA THR A 478 -46.02 -37.29 0.79
C THR A 478 -44.72 -36.89 0.07
N ALA A 479 -43.66 -36.64 0.84
CA ALA A 479 -42.33 -36.36 0.31
C ALA A 479 -41.55 -37.66 -0.03
N PRO A 480 -40.64 -37.65 -1.03
CA PRO A 480 -39.82 -38.82 -1.36
C PRO A 480 -38.63 -39.00 -0.41
N ASP A 481 -38.27 -40.25 -0.12
CA ASP A 481 -37.11 -40.61 0.71
C ASP A 481 -35.77 -40.24 0.03
N THR A 482 -34.77 -39.86 0.83
CA THR A 482 -33.46 -39.40 0.31
C THR A 482 -32.25 -39.99 1.04
N THR A 483 -31.09 -40.00 0.36
CA THR A 483 -29.82 -40.46 0.94
C THR A 483 -28.67 -39.59 0.45
N HIS A 484 -28.02 -38.86 1.36
CA HIS A 484 -26.97 -37.89 1.05
C HIS A 484 -25.59 -38.37 1.54
N LYS A 485 -24.57 -38.22 0.68
CA LYS A 485 -23.19 -38.67 0.98
C LYS A 485 -22.32 -37.60 1.63
N ASN A 486 -22.45 -36.35 1.21
CA ASN A 486 -21.81 -35.13 1.74
C ASN A 486 -22.73 -33.94 1.43
N GLY A 487 -22.66 -32.86 2.23
CA GLY A 487 -23.31 -31.57 1.96
C GLY A 487 -24.50 -31.26 2.89
N THR A 488 -25.09 -30.08 2.67
CA THR A 488 -26.28 -29.56 3.39
C THR A 488 -27.42 -29.40 2.40
N THR A 489 -28.64 -29.76 2.80
CA THR A 489 -29.88 -29.62 2.01
C THR A 489 -30.70 -28.40 2.46
N PRO A 490 -31.56 -27.80 1.60
CA PRO A 490 -32.43 -26.70 2.00
C PRO A 490 -33.49 -27.09 3.05
N ASP A 491 -33.87 -26.13 3.91
CA ASP A 491 -34.90 -26.29 4.94
C ASP A 491 -36.27 -26.70 4.37
N VAL A 492 -37.01 -27.52 5.11
CA VAL A 492 -38.32 -28.04 4.71
C VAL A 492 -39.43 -27.39 5.53
N LYS A 493 -40.41 -26.79 4.84
CA LYS A 493 -41.68 -26.30 5.41
C LYS A 493 -42.83 -27.10 4.83
N GLN A 494 -43.65 -27.71 5.67
CA GLN A 494 -44.81 -28.50 5.24
C GLN A 494 -46.00 -28.31 6.19
N GLU A 495 -47.11 -27.78 5.69
CA GLU A 495 -48.32 -27.56 6.52
C GLU A 495 -49.03 -28.88 6.88
N ASN A 496 -49.09 -29.83 5.93
CA ASN A 496 -49.82 -31.09 6.06
C ASN A 496 -49.13 -32.22 5.27
N GLY A 497 -48.97 -33.39 5.90
CA GLY A 497 -48.59 -34.65 5.25
C GLY A 497 -47.65 -35.55 6.06
N THR A 498 -47.01 -36.48 5.37
CA THR A 498 -45.96 -37.36 5.92
C THR A 498 -44.60 -36.89 5.40
N ALA A 499 -43.69 -36.60 6.33
CA ALA A 499 -42.31 -36.20 6.04
C ALA A 499 -41.45 -37.42 5.60
N PRO A 500 -40.33 -37.21 4.88
CA PRO A 500 -39.56 -38.29 4.27
C PRO A 500 -38.62 -38.99 5.25
N VAL A 501 -38.18 -40.21 4.90
CA VAL A 501 -37.05 -40.87 5.55
C VAL A 501 -35.74 -40.36 4.95
N THR A 502 -34.81 -39.89 5.79
CA THR A 502 -33.51 -39.35 5.34
C THR A 502 -32.34 -40.08 5.98
N THR A 503 -31.26 -40.25 5.20
CA THR A 503 -30.01 -40.84 5.69
C THR A 503 -28.81 -40.01 5.24
N HIS A 504 -28.00 -39.53 6.20
CA HIS A 504 -26.81 -38.72 5.98
C HIS A 504 -25.55 -39.44 6.48
N LYS A 505 -24.46 -39.39 5.70
CA LYS A 505 -23.18 -40.05 6.03
C LYS A 505 -22.04 -39.12 6.46
N ASN A 506 -22.17 -37.82 6.18
CA ASN A 506 -21.33 -36.71 6.60
C ASN A 506 -22.06 -35.40 6.22
N GLY A 507 -22.11 -34.42 7.12
CA GLY A 507 -22.72 -33.09 6.85
C GLY A 507 -23.85 -32.71 7.82
N SER A 508 -24.54 -31.61 7.51
CA SER A 508 -25.69 -31.10 8.29
C SER A 508 -27.02 -31.49 7.63
N ALA A 509 -28.01 -31.76 8.47
CA ALA A 509 -29.41 -31.96 8.06
C ALA A 509 -30.12 -30.61 7.75
N PRO A 510 -31.27 -30.63 7.05
CA PRO A 510 -32.10 -29.44 6.86
C PRO A 510 -33.04 -29.20 8.05
N ASP A 511 -33.26 -27.94 8.45
CA ASP A 511 -34.25 -27.65 9.50
C ASP A 511 -35.67 -27.96 9.03
N VAL A 512 -36.50 -28.49 9.93
CA VAL A 512 -37.87 -28.94 9.60
C VAL A 512 -38.91 -28.18 10.42
N LYS A 513 -39.87 -27.57 9.71
CA LYS A 513 -41.02 -26.87 10.30
C LYS A 513 -42.32 -27.47 9.75
N GLN A 514 -43.09 -28.12 10.63
CA GLN A 514 -44.29 -28.87 10.25
C GLN A 514 -45.47 -28.53 11.18
N GLU A 515 -46.56 -28.02 10.62
CA GLU A 515 -47.73 -27.61 11.42
C GLU A 515 -48.60 -28.80 11.82
N ASN A 516 -48.89 -29.71 10.87
CA ASN A 516 -49.65 -30.93 11.12
C ASN A 516 -49.07 -32.15 10.36
N GLY A 517 -49.07 -33.31 11.02
CA GLY A 517 -48.85 -34.62 10.37
C GLY A 517 -47.83 -35.52 11.05
N THR A 518 -47.16 -36.34 10.25
CA THR A 518 -46.14 -37.30 10.71
C THR A 518 -44.75 -36.74 10.42
N ALA A 519 -43.94 -36.60 11.47
CA ALA A 519 -42.56 -36.11 11.42
C ALA A 519 -41.58 -37.12 10.79
N PRO A 520 -40.38 -36.68 10.36
CA PRO A 520 -39.44 -37.53 9.62
C PRO A 520 -38.75 -38.59 10.48
N VAL A 521 -38.19 -39.59 9.80
CA VAL A 521 -37.28 -40.58 10.39
C VAL A 521 -35.87 -40.33 9.84
N THR A 522 -34.93 -39.97 10.71
CA THR A 522 -33.62 -39.44 10.29
C THR A 522 -32.46 -40.26 10.87
N THR A 523 -31.58 -40.77 10.00
CA THR A 523 -30.41 -41.58 10.41
C THR A 523 -29.09 -40.89 10.06
N HIS A 524 -28.23 -40.69 11.06
CA HIS A 524 -26.97 -39.96 10.93
C HIS A 524 -25.75 -40.78 11.38
N LYS A 525 -24.71 -40.78 10.53
CA LYS A 525 -23.32 -40.99 10.94
C LYS A 525 -22.56 -39.69 10.74
N ASN A 526 -21.78 -39.27 11.74
CA ASN A 526 -20.82 -38.17 11.68
C ASN A 526 -21.41 -36.84 11.13
N GLY A 527 -22.10 -36.08 11.98
CA GLY A 527 -22.63 -34.77 11.57
C GLY A 527 -23.44 -34.05 12.66
N SER A 528 -24.02 -32.92 12.28
CA SER A 528 -25.01 -32.19 13.10
C SER A 528 -26.43 -32.60 12.69
N ALA A 529 -27.27 -32.83 13.69
CA ALA A 529 -28.70 -33.06 13.54
C ALA A 529 -29.46 -31.75 13.20
N PRO A 530 -30.71 -31.81 12.70
CA PRO A 530 -31.51 -30.62 12.37
C PRO A 530 -32.34 -30.12 13.55
N ASP A 531 -32.64 -28.83 13.61
CA ASP A 531 -33.64 -28.32 14.54
C ASP A 531 -35.05 -28.65 14.01
N VAL A 532 -35.87 -29.24 14.88
CA VAL A 532 -37.24 -29.66 14.54
C VAL A 532 -38.25 -28.87 15.34
N LYS A 533 -39.18 -28.21 14.62
CA LYS A 533 -40.33 -27.50 15.22
C LYS A 533 -41.64 -28.05 14.68
N GLN A 534 -42.47 -28.58 15.58
CA GLN A 534 -43.74 -29.21 15.24
C GLN A 534 -44.85 -28.74 16.19
N GLU A 535 -45.98 -28.26 15.63
CA GLU A 535 -47.05 -27.63 16.42
C GLU A 535 -48.28 -28.52 16.67
N ASN A 536 -48.47 -29.59 15.90
CA ASN A 536 -49.27 -30.77 16.25
C ASN A 536 -48.77 -32.04 15.52
N GLY A 537 -48.94 -33.22 16.13
CA GLY A 537 -48.89 -34.51 15.41
C GLY A 537 -47.97 -35.59 15.99
N THR A 538 -47.50 -36.48 15.11
CA THR A 538 -46.60 -37.60 15.47
C THR A 538 -45.15 -37.14 15.48
N ALA A 539 -44.44 -37.37 16.59
CA ALA A 539 -43.07 -36.93 16.81
C ALA A 539 -42.00 -37.65 15.97
N PRO A 540 -40.82 -37.02 15.73
CA PRO A 540 -39.75 -37.60 14.93
C PRO A 540 -39.06 -38.79 15.60
N VAL A 541 -38.46 -39.66 14.77
CA VAL A 541 -37.60 -40.77 15.23
C VAL A 541 -36.18 -40.54 14.74
N THR A 542 -35.24 -40.42 15.67
CA THR A 542 -33.88 -39.89 15.45
C THR A 542 -32.82 -40.89 15.88
N THR A 543 -31.92 -41.31 14.97
CA THR A 543 -30.84 -42.26 15.26
C THR A 543 -29.49 -41.69 14.86
N HIS A 544 -28.59 -41.52 15.84
CA HIS A 544 -27.31 -40.84 15.65
C HIS A 544 -26.12 -41.66 16.15
N LYS A 545 -25.02 -41.63 15.40
CA LYS A 545 -23.73 -42.23 15.80
C LYS A 545 -22.59 -41.25 15.55
N ASN A 546 -21.86 -40.92 16.62
CA ASN A 546 -20.75 -39.95 16.64
C ASN A 546 -21.13 -38.56 16.07
N GLY A 547 -21.98 -37.78 16.75
CA GLY A 547 -22.33 -36.42 16.30
C GLY A 547 -22.93 -35.52 17.38
N THR A 548 -23.43 -34.36 16.99
CA THR A 548 -24.16 -33.42 17.87
C THR A 548 -25.67 -33.69 17.76
N ALA A 549 -26.35 -33.76 18.90
CA ALA A 549 -27.79 -34.00 19.00
C ALA A 549 -28.63 -32.75 18.67
N PRO A 550 -29.90 -32.89 18.25
CA PRO A 550 -30.76 -31.78 17.84
C PRO A 550 -31.48 -31.09 19.01
N ASP A 551 -31.86 -29.82 18.80
CA ASP A 551 -32.85 -29.11 19.62
C ASP A 551 -34.26 -29.44 19.10
N VAL A 552 -35.07 -30.15 19.89
CA VAL A 552 -36.44 -30.54 19.50
C VAL A 552 -37.45 -29.72 20.28
N LYS A 553 -38.31 -29.00 19.56
CA LYS A 553 -39.39 -28.16 20.10
C LYS A 553 -40.74 -28.62 19.56
N GLN A 554 -41.56 -29.18 20.44
CA GLN A 554 -42.85 -29.75 20.09
C GLN A 554 -43.95 -29.26 21.03
N GLU A 555 -45.06 -28.81 20.46
CA GLU A 555 -46.29 -28.55 21.21
C GLU A 555 -47.36 -29.58 20.78
N ASN A 556 -48.14 -30.09 21.74
CA ASN A 556 -49.30 -30.98 21.54
C ASN A 556 -49.07 -32.17 20.57
N GLY A 557 -48.39 -33.23 21.02
CA GLY A 557 -48.25 -34.46 20.24
C GLY A 557 -47.71 -35.65 21.03
N THR A 558 -47.43 -36.76 20.34
CA THR A 558 -46.67 -37.87 20.96
C THR A 558 -45.26 -37.42 21.35
N ALA A 559 -44.55 -38.18 22.18
CA ALA A 559 -43.20 -37.82 22.57
C ALA A 559 -42.17 -38.31 21.52
N PRO A 560 -41.05 -37.58 21.28
CA PRO A 560 -39.99 -38.03 20.38
C PRO A 560 -39.24 -39.25 20.93
N VAL A 561 -38.69 -40.04 20.00
CA VAL A 561 -37.85 -41.20 20.30
C VAL A 561 -36.48 -40.99 19.69
N THR A 562 -35.44 -41.04 20.53
CA THR A 562 -34.08 -40.70 20.12
C THR A 562 -33.07 -41.73 20.63
N THR A 563 -32.20 -42.22 19.73
CA THR A 563 -31.17 -43.22 20.04
C THR A 563 -29.79 -42.69 19.68
N HIS A 564 -28.90 -42.62 20.66
CA HIS A 564 -27.53 -42.11 20.53
C HIS A 564 -26.48 -43.17 20.88
N LYS A 565 -25.38 -43.18 20.13
CA LYS A 565 -24.15 -43.88 20.53
C LYS A 565 -22.93 -42.96 20.34
N ASN A 566 -22.15 -42.80 21.41
CA ASN A 566 -20.99 -41.90 21.50
C ASN A 566 -21.32 -40.45 21.10
N SER A 567 -22.23 -39.78 21.82
CA SER A 567 -22.67 -38.41 21.53
C SER A 567 -23.20 -37.73 22.80
N LEU A 568 -23.21 -36.39 22.85
CA LEU A 568 -23.93 -35.65 23.90
C LEU A 568 -25.44 -35.80 23.69
N GLY A 569 -26.21 -35.75 24.78
CA GLY A 569 -27.68 -35.89 24.73
C GLY A 569 -28.41 -34.67 24.16
N PRO A 570 -29.66 -34.84 23.68
CA PRO A 570 -30.46 -33.78 23.07
C PRO A 570 -31.11 -32.87 24.12
N VAL A 571 -31.34 -31.60 23.78
CA VAL A 571 -32.21 -30.70 24.57
C VAL A 571 -33.61 -30.77 23.97
N THR A 572 -34.51 -31.49 24.66
CA THR A 572 -35.90 -31.63 24.26
C THR A 572 -36.78 -30.69 25.07
N THR A 573 -37.66 -29.94 24.40
CA THR A 573 -38.68 -29.10 25.05
C THR A 573 -40.05 -29.44 24.47
N HIS A 574 -40.92 -29.98 25.33
CA HIS A 574 -42.25 -30.47 25.00
C HIS A 574 -43.30 -29.79 25.89
N LYS A 575 -44.46 -29.44 25.33
CA LYS A 575 -45.64 -29.02 26.08
C LYS A 575 -46.80 -29.97 25.85
N ASN A 576 -47.40 -30.41 26.96
CA ASN A 576 -48.62 -31.24 27.03
C ASN A 576 -48.52 -32.57 26.25
N GLY A 577 -47.84 -33.55 26.85
CA GLY A 577 -47.82 -34.93 26.36
C GLY A 577 -47.07 -35.87 27.31
N THR A 578 -46.84 -37.10 26.84
CA THR A 578 -45.98 -38.09 27.52
C THR A 578 -44.51 -37.63 27.50
N ALA A 579 -43.71 -38.08 28.47
CA ALA A 579 -42.27 -37.79 28.48
C ALA A 579 -41.54 -38.44 27.28
N PRO A 580 -40.48 -37.79 26.74
CA PRO A 580 -39.65 -38.34 25.65
C PRO A 580 -38.88 -39.59 26.07
N VAL A 581 -38.55 -40.44 25.09
CA VAL A 581 -37.81 -41.70 25.32
C VAL A 581 -36.46 -41.62 24.63
N THR A 582 -35.41 -41.49 25.46
CA THR A 582 -34.01 -41.45 25.02
C THR A 582 -33.31 -42.76 25.36
N THR A 583 -32.65 -43.39 24.39
CA THR A 583 -31.79 -44.55 24.62
C THR A 583 -30.32 -44.23 24.29
N GLN A 584 -29.44 -44.58 25.22
CA GLN A 584 -28.00 -44.37 25.11
C GLN A 584 -27.25 -45.68 25.42
N GLU A 585 -26.29 -46.01 24.57
CA GLU A 585 -25.33 -47.09 24.83
C GLU A 585 -23.97 -46.51 25.21
N ASP A 586 -23.32 -47.15 26.20
CA ASP A 586 -22.00 -46.86 26.79
C ASP A 586 -21.89 -45.59 27.65
N ILE A 587 -21.24 -45.73 28.82
CA ILE A 587 -20.97 -44.67 29.81
C ILE A 587 -19.50 -44.71 30.25
N THR A 588 -18.83 -43.55 30.20
CA THR A 588 -17.81 -43.14 31.18
C THR A 588 -18.16 -41.71 31.62
N SER A 589 -17.80 -41.31 32.85
CA SER A 589 -18.62 -40.39 33.65
C SER A 589 -18.18 -38.92 33.70
N THR A 590 -19.17 -38.05 33.93
CA THR A 590 -19.05 -36.74 34.61
C THR A 590 -20.32 -36.48 35.45
N VAL A 591 -20.25 -35.56 36.41
CA VAL A 591 -21.28 -35.36 37.46
C VAL A 591 -22.25 -34.21 37.10
N GLU A 592 -23.52 -34.36 37.49
CA GLU A 592 -24.59 -33.39 37.25
C GLU A 592 -24.52 -32.13 38.14
N THR A 593 -25.19 -31.06 37.70
CA THR A 593 -25.92 -30.18 38.62
C THR A 593 -27.12 -29.55 37.90
N LEU A 594 -28.33 -29.79 38.43
CA LEU A 594 -29.58 -29.22 37.91
C LEU A 594 -29.78 -27.78 38.40
N SER A 595 -30.57 -26.99 37.66
CA SER A 595 -31.21 -25.80 38.22
C SER A 595 -32.65 -25.66 37.70
N SER A 596 -33.58 -25.41 38.63
CA SER A 596 -34.95 -24.95 38.36
C SER A 596 -35.47 -24.19 39.59
N VAL A 597 -36.56 -23.46 39.42
CA VAL A 597 -36.91 -22.26 40.21
C VAL A 597 -37.99 -22.55 41.26
N VAL A 598 -37.94 -21.87 42.42
CA VAL A 598 -39.08 -21.13 43.07
C VAL A 598 -38.62 -20.53 44.41
N SER A 599 -39.25 -19.42 44.83
CA SER A 599 -38.91 -18.63 46.03
C SER A 599 -40.02 -18.70 47.09
N LEU A 600 -39.65 -18.65 48.38
CA LEU A 600 -40.48 -18.21 49.52
C LEU A 600 -39.56 -17.82 50.72
N SER A 601 -39.90 -16.75 51.45
CA SER A 601 -39.22 -16.28 52.68
C SER A 601 -40.17 -16.41 53.90
N PRO A 602 -39.73 -16.36 55.18
CA PRO A 602 -39.37 -15.10 55.91
C PRO A 602 -38.41 -15.32 57.14
N PRO A 603 -38.37 -14.51 58.24
CA PRO A 603 -38.00 -13.08 58.38
C PRO A 603 -36.73 -12.83 59.29
N PRO A 604 -36.64 -11.94 60.34
CA PRO A 604 -35.59 -10.88 60.36
C PRO A 604 -34.78 -10.72 61.69
N VAL A 605 -33.89 -9.70 61.79
CA VAL A 605 -33.56 -8.82 62.98
C VAL A 605 -32.26 -7.97 62.72
N PRO A 606 -32.02 -6.78 63.34
CA PRO A 606 -31.16 -5.70 62.77
C PRO A 606 -29.87 -5.28 63.55
N PRO A 607 -29.00 -4.39 62.99
CA PRO A 607 -27.75 -3.77 63.59
C PRO A 607 -28.07 -2.43 64.35
N PRO A 608 -27.18 -1.43 64.71
CA PRO A 608 -25.82 -1.04 64.21
C PRO A 608 -24.76 -0.32 65.13
N SER A 609 -23.57 0.00 64.57
CA SER A 609 -22.68 1.19 64.82
C SER A 609 -21.91 1.38 66.16
N PRO A 610 -20.94 2.34 66.32
CA PRO A 610 -19.90 2.92 65.40
C PRO A 610 -18.48 3.12 66.08
N LEU A 611 -17.59 3.96 65.49
CA LEU A 611 -16.31 4.58 66.01
C LEU A 611 -15.01 3.70 66.01
N GLN A 612 -13.76 4.20 65.83
CA GLN A 612 -13.18 5.46 65.27
C GLN A 612 -11.62 5.36 65.10
N ALA A 613 -11.02 5.95 64.04
CA ALA A 613 -9.55 6.17 63.80
C ALA A 613 -8.65 4.91 63.62
N SER A 614 -7.43 4.92 63.04
CA SER A 614 -6.57 5.94 62.37
C SER A 614 -5.67 5.32 61.26
N GLU A 615 -5.13 6.15 60.34
CA GLU A 615 -3.92 5.99 59.48
C GLU A 615 -3.61 4.66 58.74
N HIS A 616 -3.51 4.71 57.39
CA HIS A 616 -2.25 4.52 56.62
C HIS A 616 -2.46 4.53 55.08
N ALA A 617 -1.41 4.97 54.36
CA ALA A 617 -1.04 4.74 52.95
C ALA A 617 -2.13 4.42 51.88
N VAL A 618 -2.34 5.34 50.93
CA VAL A 618 -3.02 5.07 49.65
C VAL A 618 -1.99 4.76 48.55
N LEU A 619 -1.97 3.51 48.06
CA LEU A 619 -1.20 3.10 46.88
C LEU A 619 -2.17 2.73 45.75
N SER A 620 -2.24 3.57 44.72
CA SER A 620 -3.14 3.37 43.57
C SER A 620 -2.58 2.33 42.59
N THR A 621 -3.34 1.25 42.37
CA THR A 621 -2.96 0.16 41.47
C THR A 621 -3.22 0.51 40.00
N LYS A 622 -2.17 0.95 39.29
CA LYS A 622 -2.18 0.99 37.82
C LYS A 622 -2.11 -0.42 37.24
N SER A 623 -2.93 -0.70 36.23
CA SER A 623 -2.86 -1.92 35.44
C SER A 623 -1.58 -1.98 34.58
N ARG A 624 -1.20 -3.19 34.14
CA ARG A 624 -0.04 -3.41 33.27
C ARG A 624 -0.20 -2.61 31.97
N LYS A 625 0.82 -1.83 31.62
CA LYS A 625 1.08 -1.42 30.23
C LYS A 625 1.98 -2.46 29.58
N ASP A 626 1.88 -2.58 28.26
CA ASP A 626 2.79 -3.40 27.45
C ASP A 626 4.23 -2.86 27.52
N LEU A 627 5.20 -3.77 27.61
CA LEU A 627 6.61 -3.43 27.72
C LEU A 627 7.22 -3.37 26.31
N LEU A 628 7.41 -2.17 25.75
CA LEU A 628 8.19 -2.02 24.52
C LEU A 628 9.67 -2.28 24.81
N VAL A 629 10.25 -3.27 24.13
CA VAL A 629 11.67 -3.65 24.28
C VAL A 629 12.44 -3.17 23.05
N HIS A 630 13.26 -2.14 23.22
CA HIS A 630 14.12 -1.60 22.16
C HIS A 630 15.54 -2.21 22.25
N CYS A 631 15.87 -3.15 21.37
CA CYS A 631 17.22 -3.68 21.24
C CYS A 631 18.02 -2.81 20.24
N TYR A 632 18.68 -1.75 20.72
CA TYR A 632 19.35 -0.74 19.88
C TYR A 632 20.70 -1.20 19.25
N ARG A 633 20.67 -2.21 18.37
CA ARG A 633 21.74 -2.47 17.38
C ARG A 633 21.20 -3.35 16.25
N LEU A 634 21.68 -3.15 15.03
CA LEU A 634 21.48 -4.05 13.90
C LEU A 634 22.77 -4.19 13.07
N PRO A 635 22.98 -5.32 12.37
CA PRO A 635 22.19 -6.56 12.46
C PRO A 635 22.52 -7.36 13.74
N LEU A 636 21.53 -8.05 14.31
CA LEU A 636 21.70 -9.00 15.40
C LEU A 636 21.37 -10.41 14.92
N SER A 637 22.09 -11.43 15.40
CA SER A 637 21.74 -12.82 15.08
C SER A 637 20.45 -13.27 15.79
N LEU A 638 19.80 -14.31 15.27
CA LEU A 638 18.64 -14.93 15.91
C LEU A 638 18.92 -15.41 17.36
N LYS A 639 20.19 -15.67 17.70
CA LYS A 639 20.63 -16.03 19.05
C LYS A 639 20.66 -14.81 19.99
N GLU A 640 21.00 -13.63 19.46
CA GLU A 640 20.97 -12.37 20.21
C GLU A 640 19.57 -11.82 20.39
N VAL A 641 18.70 -11.89 19.37
CA VAL A 641 17.29 -11.52 19.51
C VAL A 641 16.61 -12.33 20.62
N LYS A 642 16.81 -13.66 20.64
CA LYS A 642 16.29 -14.54 21.70
C LYS A 642 16.86 -14.22 23.09
N ARG A 643 18.08 -13.69 23.17
CA ARG A 643 18.70 -13.23 24.43
C ARG A 643 18.11 -11.89 24.90
N CYS A 644 17.99 -10.89 24.03
CA CYS A 644 17.37 -9.59 24.35
C CYS A 644 15.93 -9.79 24.90
N VAL A 645 15.13 -10.63 24.24
CA VAL A 645 13.77 -10.98 24.71
C VAL A 645 13.77 -11.76 26.04
N SER A 646 14.70 -12.71 26.23
CA SER A 646 14.88 -13.45 27.49
C SER A 646 15.16 -12.53 28.68
N ASP A 647 16.01 -11.51 28.48
CA ASP A 647 16.57 -10.73 29.58
C ASP A 647 15.69 -9.52 29.93
N ALA A 648 15.03 -8.92 28.93
CA ALA A 648 13.90 -8.02 29.14
C ALA A 648 12.74 -8.71 29.90
N GLY A 649 12.48 -9.99 29.60
CA GLY A 649 11.52 -10.82 30.33
C GLY A 649 11.84 -11.06 31.81
N LYS A 650 13.05 -10.70 32.27
CA LYS A 650 13.47 -10.76 33.68
C LYS A 650 13.51 -9.37 34.35
N GLY A 651 13.12 -8.30 33.65
CA GLY A 651 13.16 -6.93 34.16
C GLY A 651 14.56 -6.33 34.27
N LEU A 652 15.55 -6.88 33.55
CA LEU A 652 16.91 -6.33 33.49
C LEU A 652 17.04 -5.41 32.28
N GLU A 653 17.26 -4.11 32.52
CA GLU A 653 17.82 -3.23 31.48
C GLU A 653 19.21 -3.72 31.10
N TYR A 654 19.46 -3.96 29.81
CA TYR A 654 20.81 -4.22 29.32
C TYR A 654 21.59 -2.89 29.29
N LYS A 655 22.32 -2.60 30.37
CA LYS A 655 23.34 -1.55 30.40
C LYS A 655 24.70 -2.14 30.05
N GLU A 656 25.41 -1.43 29.19
CA GLU A 656 26.72 -1.82 28.68
C GLU A 656 27.78 -1.61 29.76
N ASN A 657 28.40 -2.71 30.23
CA ASN A 657 29.52 -2.63 31.17
C ASN A 657 30.78 -2.17 30.42
N LEU A 658 30.99 -0.86 30.38
CA LEU A 658 32.29 -0.25 30.11
C LEU A 658 33.29 -0.74 31.18
N ILE A 659 34.17 -1.66 30.81
CA ILE A 659 35.40 -1.92 31.59
C ILE A 659 36.46 -0.92 31.10
N ALA A 660 36.38 0.29 31.64
CA ALA A 660 37.53 1.16 31.77
C ALA A 660 38.11 0.95 33.19
N ASN A 661 39.43 0.91 33.31
CA ASN A 661 40.05 0.95 34.64
C ASN A 661 39.95 2.39 35.16
N GLU A 662 39.22 2.60 36.26
CA GLU A 662 39.36 3.82 37.04
C GLU A 662 40.57 3.69 37.97
N ASP A 663 41.46 4.66 37.88
CA ASP A 663 42.24 5.13 39.03
C ASP A 663 42.00 6.64 39.16
N GLU A 664 41.80 7.08 40.41
CA GLU A 664 41.81 8.46 40.91
C GLU A 664 40.65 9.47 40.64
N ILE A 665 39.89 9.71 41.73
CA ILE A 665 39.67 11.03 42.40
C ILE A 665 38.37 11.87 42.09
N HIS A 666 37.41 11.69 43.01
CA HIS A 666 36.62 12.70 43.75
C HIS A 666 35.60 13.69 43.12
N ASP A 667 34.32 13.40 43.41
CA ASP A 667 33.42 14.21 44.29
C ASP A 667 32.94 15.63 43.86
N LYS A 668 31.66 15.74 43.46
CA LYS A 668 30.62 16.52 44.18
C LYS A 668 29.17 16.33 43.66
N PRO A 669 28.13 16.74 44.43
CA PRO A 669 26.75 16.25 44.25
C PRO A 669 25.77 17.19 43.50
N LYS A 670 24.57 16.63 43.29
CA LYS A 670 23.36 17.16 42.63
C LYS A 670 22.85 18.52 43.13
N GLU A 671 22.09 19.20 42.24
CA GLU A 671 20.90 19.99 42.59
C GLU A 671 19.70 19.51 41.76
N ASP A 672 18.48 19.61 42.31
CA ASP A 672 17.21 19.26 41.66
C ASP A 672 16.50 20.52 41.13
N VAL A 673 15.85 20.45 39.96
CA VAL A 673 14.99 21.53 39.42
C VAL A 673 13.63 20.98 38.99
N ALA A 674 12.57 21.76 39.21
CA ALA A 674 11.18 21.31 39.26
C ALA A 674 10.47 21.19 37.90
N THR A 675 9.36 20.45 37.91
CA THR A 675 8.38 20.33 36.82
C THR A 675 7.52 21.58 36.68
N HIS A 676 7.27 22.02 35.44
CA HIS A 676 6.12 22.85 35.06
C HIS A 676 5.52 22.33 33.75
N ASP A 677 4.19 22.38 33.64
CA ASP A 677 3.43 21.84 32.51
C ASP A 677 3.26 22.85 31.36
N ALA A 678 3.28 22.29 30.14
CA ALA A 678 2.68 22.75 28.87
C ALA A 678 2.37 24.24 28.63
N GLU A 679 2.97 24.79 27.55
CA GLU A 679 2.17 25.29 26.42
C GLU A 679 2.94 25.26 25.08
N ASP A 680 2.25 25.58 23.99
CA ASP A 680 2.64 25.37 22.59
C ASP A 680 3.78 26.30 22.09
N LEU A 681 4.75 25.77 21.33
CA LEU A 681 5.69 26.59 20.55
C LEU A 681 6.39 25.82 19.41
N THR A 682 6.45 26.44 18.24
CA THR A 682 6.98 25.87 16.98
C THR A 682 8.50 25.80 16.94
N LEU A 683 9.05 24.72 16.36
CA LEU A 683 10.48 24.59 16.05
C LEU A 683 10.92 25.58 14.95
N SER A 684 11.35 26.77 15.38
CA SER A 684 12.16 27.69 14.57
C SER A 684 13.38 28.15 15.38
N ASN A 685 14.54 28.17 14.73
CA ASN A 685 15.86 28.56 15.27
C ASN A 685 16.41 27.69 16.41
N LEU A 686 17.22 26.67 16.07
CA LEU A 686 18.30 26.26 16.97
C LEU A 686 19.55 27.08 16.60
N ALA A 687 20.03 27.92 17.51
CA ALA A 687 21.23 28.72 17.31
C ALA A 687 22.50 27.86 17.41
N VAL A 688 23.53 28.21 16.63
CA VAL A 688 24.84 27.53 16.72
C VAL A 688 25.52 27.93 18.03
N VAL A 689 25.69 26.97 18.94
CA VAL A 689 26.51 27.16 20.14
C VAL A 689 27.97 26.90 19.77
N ILE A 690 28.73 27.99 19.60
CA ILE A 690 30.20 27.93 19.53
C ILE A 690 30.73 28.07 20.96
N PRO A 691 31.41 27.07 21.53
CA PRO A 691 32.21 27.26 22.73
C PRO A 691 33.48 28.03 22.34
N ALA A 692 33.65 29.23 22.90
CA ALA A 692 34.88 29.98 22.81
C ALA A 692 35.53 30.02 24.19
N GLU A 693 36.78 29.57 24.28
CA GLU A 693 37.87 30.29 24.95
C GLU A 693 39.23 29.64 24.66
N SER A 694 40.28 30.44 24.68
CA SER A 694 41.69 30.03 24.59
C SER A 694 42.38 30.23 25.95
N PRO A 695 43.67 29.85 26.09
CA PRO A 695 44.69 30.90 25.96
C PRO A 695 46.00 30.48 25.27
N GLU A 696 46.72 31.49 24.75
CA GLU A 696 48.17 31.78 24.79
C GLU A 696 49.22 30.63 24.71
N THR A 697 50.37 30.73 24.02
CA THR A 697 51.12 31.84 23.36
C THR A 697 51.34 31.53 21.84
N ASP A 698 52.01 32.30 20.96
CA ASP A 698 53.20 33.16 21.09
C ASP A 698 53.32 34.27 20.01
N VAL A 699 54.42 35.03 20.04
CA VAL A 699 54.60 36.37 19.41
C VAL A 699 55.48 36.36 18.13
N GLU A 700 55.44 37.47 17.38
CA GLU A 700 56.14 37.81 16.12
C GLU A 700 55.54 37.20 14.83
N GLU A 701 55.53 37.86 13.66
CA GLU A 701 56.02 39.20 13.27
C GLU A 701 55.00 39.91 12.34
N ARG A 702 55.08 41.25 12.16
CA ARG A 702 54.11 42.01 11.33
C ARG A 702 54.78 43.03 10.39
N LYS A 703 54.83 42.73 9.08
CA LYS A 703 54.93 43.69 7.95
C LYS A 703 54.76 43.00 6.59
N LEU A 704 54.51 43.81 5.55
CA LEU A 704 54.38 43.45 4.11
C LEU A 704 53.14 42.58 3.79
N LEU A 705 52.29 42.87 2.80
CA LEU A 705 52.20 43.95 1.81
C LEU A 705 50.72 44.31 1.55
N SER A 706 50.40 45.59 1.40
CA SER A 706 49.07 46.05 0.98
C SER A 706 48.98 46.18 -0.55
N GLY A 707 48.21 45.31 -1.21
CA GLY A 707 47.91 45.42 -2.65
C GLY A 707 46.81 46.46 -2.97
N PRO A 708 46.80 47.07 -4.17
CA PRO A 708 45.87 48.15 -4.52
C PRO A 708 44.48 47.65 -4.96
N LYS A 709 43.47 48.50 -4.77
CA LYS A 709 42.12 48.31 -5.33
C LYS A 709 42.15 48.51 -6.86
N PRO A 710 41.45 47.70 -7.67
CA PRO A 710 41.25 47.98 -9.09
C PRO A 710 40.27 49.16 -9.27
N ALA A 711 40.48 49.96 -10.31
CA ALA A 711 39.59 51.03 -10.73
C ALA A 711 39.19 50.84 -12.20
N GLY A 712 38.03 51.39 -12.59
CA GLY A 712 37.56 51.43 -13.98
C GLY A 712 36.37 50.50 -14.25
N SER A 713 35.15 51.03 -14.12
CA SER A 713 33.96 50.44 -14.71
C SER A 713 33.90 50.76 -16.21
N VAL A 714 33.67 49.74 -17.05
CA VAL A 714 33.47 49.91 -18.50
C VAL A 714 31.97 50.10 -18.78
N PRO A 715 31.54 51.15 -19.48
CA PRO A 715 30.12 51.39 -19.74
C PRO A 715 29.56 50.43 -20.78
N THR A 716 28.32 49.97 -20.55
CA THR A 716 27.69 48.81 -21.22
C THR A 716 27.41 48.96 -22.71
N TRP A 717 27.51 50.16 -23.29
CA TRP A 717 27.27 50.39 -24.73
C TRP A 717 28.41 49.90 -25.64
N ALA A 718 29.61 49.67 -25.10
CA ALA A 718 30.77 49.23 -25.89
C ALA A 718 30.63 47.79 -26.46
N LEU A 719 29.81 46.94 -25.83
CA LEU A 719 29.62 45.55 -26.26
C LEU A 719 28.67 45.39 -27.45
N SER A 720 27.79 46.37 -27.71
CA SER A 720 26.74 46.27 -28.73
C SER A 720 27.27 46.39 -30.18
N LEU A 721 28.39 47.07 -30.39
CA LEU A 721 28.99 47.27 -31.72
C LEU A 721 29.75 46.01 -32.21
N SER A 722 30.39 45.27 -31.30
CA SER A 722 31.15 44.06 -31.60
C SER A 722 30.27 42.94 -32.19
N ALA A 723 29.05 42.79 -31.68
CA ALA A 723 28.10 41.78 -32.14
C ALA A 723 27.58 42.04 -33.57
N LEU A 724 27.34 43.31 -33.92
CA LEU A 724 26.87 43.72 -35.25
C LEU A 724 27.92 43.45 -36.34
N ALA A 725 29.21 43.66 -36.03
CA ALA A 725 30.31 43.36 -36.95
C ALA A 725 30.42 41.86 -37.28
N LEU A 726 30.25 40.98 -36.28
CA LEU A 726 30.29 39.52 -36.47
C LEU A 726 29.13 39.00 -37.34
N MET A 727 27.91 39.52 -37.14
CA MET A 727 26.75 39.13 -37.95
C MET A 727 26.92 39.49 -39.44
N ALA A 728 27.52 40.64 -39.75
CA ALA A 728 27.79 41.06 -41.13
C ALA A 728 28.76 40.11 -41.87
N VAL A 729 29.74 39.54 -41.16
CA VAL A 729 30.71 38.59 -41.72
C VAL A 729 30.08 37.21 -41.97
N LEU A 730 29.19 36.73 -41.09
CA LEU A 730 28.46 35.48 -41.32
C LEU A 730 27.55 35.56 -42.55
N ILE A 731 26.79 36.66 -42.71
CA ILE A 731 25.82 36.80 -43.79
C ILE A 731 26.51 36.81 -45.18
N MET A 732 27.72 37.35 -45.30
CA MET A 732 28.44 37.41 -46.58
C MET A 732 29.21 36.12 -46.96
N THR A 733 29.32 35.12 -46.07
CA THR A 733 30.16 33.93 -46.30
C THR A 733 29.41 32.64 -46.67
N VAL A 734 28.09 32.58 -46.46
CA VAL A 734 27.27 31.37 -46.68
C VAL A 734 27.03 30.95 -48.15
N PRO A 735 26.89 31.83 -49.18
CA PRO A 735 26.36 31.43 -50.48
C PRO A 735 27.39 30.78 -51.45
N ARG A 736 28.11 29.73 -51.02
CA ARG A 736 29.02 28.96 -51.91
C ARG A 736 29.00 27.43 -51.81
N LEU A 737 28.28 26.82 -50.86
CA LEU A 737 28.33 25.37 -50.61
C LEU A 737 26.98 24.62 -50.69
N MET A 738 26.15 24.96 -51.68
CA MET A 738 25.00 24.12 -52.07
C MET A 738 25.00 23.80 -53.58
N ARG A 739 25.66 22.70 -53.96
CA ARG A 739 25.42 22.01 -55.24
C ARG A 739 24.53 20.79 -54.99
N PHE A 740 23.31 20.82 -55.54
CA PHE A 740 22.34 19.74 -55.43
C PHE A 740 22.89 18.40 -55.95
N ARG A 741 22.86 17.36 -55.12
CA ARG A 741 23.03 15.97 -55.55
C ARG A 741 21.65 15.28 -55.53
N ARG A 742 21.19 14.81 -56.69
CA ARG A 742 19.83 14.25 -56.86
C ARG A 742 19.69 12.91 -56.14
N ARG A 743 18.53 12.65 -55.52
CA ARG A 743 18.14 11.30 -55.03
C ARG A 743 17.97 10.34 -56.23
N PRO A 744 18.37 9.06 -56.11
CA PRO A 744 18.03 8.03 -57.09
C PRO A 744 16.56 7.58 -56.96
N LYS A 745 16.03 6.92 -58.00
CA LYS A 745 14.71 6.25 -57.99
C LYS A 745 14.84 4.80 -57.46
N PRO A 746 13.77 4.20 -56.92
CA PRO A 746 13.73 2.76 -56.61
C PRO A 746 13.72 1.92 -57.89
N GLY A 747 14.27 0.70 -57.81
CA GLY A 747 14.33 -0.29 -58.89
C GLY A 747 14.03 -1.71 -58.39
N HIS A 748 13.64 -2.61 -59.30
CA HIS A 748 13.15 -3.96 -58.97
C HIS A 748 14.24 -5.04 -58.92
N ARG A 749 14.12 -5.93 -57.92
CA ARG A 749 14.00 -7.41 -57.99
C ARG A 749 14.99 -8.22 -58.86
N THR A 750 15.31 -9.42 -58.35
CA THR A 750 16.18 -10.48 -58.91
C THR A 750 17.68 -10.22 -58.76
N GLN A 751 18.52 -11.24 -58.51
CA GLN A 751 18.20 -12.66 -58.27
C GLN A 751 18.18 -12.99 -56.77
#